data_AF-A0A1G4V6R9-F1
#
_entry.id   AF-A0A1G4V6R9-F1
#
_cell.length_a   1.000
_cell.length_b   1.000
_cell.length_c   1.000
_cell.angle_alpha   90.00
_cell.angle_beta   90.00
_cell.angle_gamma   90.00
#
_symmetry.space_group_name_H-M   'P 1'
#
loop_
_entity.id
_entity.type
_entity.pdbx_description
1 polymer ?
#
loop_
_entity_poly.entity_id
_entity_poly.type
_entity_poly.pdbx_seq_one_letter_code
_entity_poly.pdbx_strand_id
1 'polypeptide(L)'
;MDYVKEPKMRPVFPKRAVVTGGMPYGNKELHFGHIGGVFVHADTFARFLRDRIGEENVIFVSGTDCYGSPILEGFRKAKEAGTFDGTIEDYVRKNHESQKDTLDKYEISLNLFGASALGRAGEIHNEVSKEVFEGLYEKGTLEKLSSPQFYDPKFKCLLNGRQVIGKCPIQGCQSEKAYADECDLGHQYMPTELIDPHSTLSGLTPELVDVTNWYYKLEDCIPMIQAYVDDLRANSNARKFMLTTIEEFLKPPYIYVQKKFVEDLDALRAKFPEHDVIDDNKNSYTFVFKNLDDRDAARKVLEGLSINYRTGKTLVPFRLSGNIEWGVPFPEKEGLKDLTFWVWPESLWAPISFTRAYLESKGADKDEWKKFWNDDDAMVYQFIGQDNISFYGIAQQAMWETLGLKKTFLVPNNHILFMNKKASSSGSIKPPMAKDLLEFYTAEQMRMHFLSLGLANKSVSFDPQVYLPEEERNGADPVLKDGNLLTNVFNKIIRTCFYTLQKDFDGKLPNVAVSEDVIAEAKDAILTYEQNMYDHQFHKITYVLDTLIRNMNKRLVNNMRVADAEGNTELKAQVLVDSFYGIRVATALLHPIAPSGCEKIREYLNVDKRIYNWEYIFSTLTDLMDDPSNHEFKFLEPRVDFFKLHECQLAAKEQ
;
A
#
# COMPACT_ATOMS: atom_id res chain seq x y z
N MET A 1 21.86 -36.35 -17.16
CA MET A 1 20.46 -36.16 -17.60
C MET A 1 20.16 -34.69 -17.40
N ASP A 2 20.47 -33.91 -18.42
CA ASP A 2 20.31 -32.46 -18.41
C ASP A 2 18.82 -32.14 -18.49
N TYR A 3 18.26 -31.71 -17.37
CA TYR A 3 16.96 -31.04 -17.37
C TYR A 3 17.15 -29.66 -17.97
N VAL A 4 17.09 -29.57 -19.30
CA VAL A 4 16.85 -28.29 -19.98
C VAL A 4 15.44 -27.86 -19.59
N LYS A 5 15.31 -27.06 -18.53
CA LYS A 5 14.06 -26.36 -18.23
C LYS A 5 13.71 -25.54 -19.47
N GLU A 6 12.51 -25.73 -20.00
CA GLU A 6 12.00 -24.86 -21.06
C GLU A 6 12.21 -23.39 -20.68
N PRO A 7 12.57 -22.51 -21.64
CA PRO A 7 12.76 -21.10 -21.33
C PRO A 7 11.46 -20.55 -20.76
N LYS A 8 11.48 -20.14 -19.48
CA LYS A 8 10.36 -19.46 -18.84
C LYS A 8 9.96 -18.28 -19.73
N MET A 9 8.74 -18.29 -20.26
CA MET A 9 8.20 -17.14 -20.99
C MET A 9 8.23 -15.94 -20.05
N ARG A 10 8.85 -14.83 -20.48
CA ARG A 10 8.95 -13.61 -19.66
C ARG A 10 7.56 -12.99 -19.48
N PRO A 11 7.24 -12.43 -18.32
CA PRO A 11 5.99 -11.72 -18.12
C PRO A 11 5.90 -10.48 -19.02
N VAL A 12 4.68 -10.10 -19.36
CA VAL A 12 4.39 -8.90 -20.15
C VAL A 12 3.97 -7.78 -19.20
N PHE A 13 4.60 -6.61 -19.36
CA PHE A 13 4.28 -5.39 -18.63
C PHE A 13 3.54 -4.41 -19.55
N PRO A 14 2.71 -3.50 -18.99
CA PRO A 14 2.02 -2.49 -19.77
C PRO A 14 3.01 -1.51 -20.42
N LYS A 15 2.56 -0.74 -21.41
CA LYS A 15 3.37 0.35 -22.00
C LYS A 15 3.35 1.60 -21.15
N ARG A 16 2.30 1.80 -20.35
CA ARG A 16 2.18 2.89 -19.38
C ARG A 16 1.67 2.36 -18.06
N ALA A 17 2.12 2.96 -16.96
CA ALA A 17 1.64 2.58 -15.66
C ALA A 17 1.36 3.78 -14.77
N VAL A 18 0.28 3.69 -13.99
CA VAL A 18 0.11 4.48 -12.79
C VAL A 18 0.32 3.56 -11.60
N VAL A 19 1.17 3.96 -10.68
CA VAL A 19 1.28 3.33 -9.37
C VAL A 19 0.62 4.27 -8.36
N THR A 20 -0.17 3.73 -7.44
CA THR A 20 -0.73 4.50 -6.34
C THR A 20 -0.34 3.90 -5.00
N GLY A 21 -0.11 4.77 -4.01
CA GLY A 21 0.01 4.39 -2.60
C GLY A 21 -1.19 4.89 -1.82
N GLY A 22 -1.78 4.03 -0.99
CA GLY A 22 -2.92 4.39 -0.13
C GLY A 22 -2.67 5.67 0.67
N MET A 23 -3.69 6.53 0.70
CA MET A 23 -3.58 7.89 1.25
C MET A 23 -3.65 7.89 2.79
N PRO A 24 -2.62 8.39 3.49
CA PRO A 24 -2.69 8.62 4.93
C PRO A 24 -3.62 9.79 5.29
N TYR A 25 -4.37 9.63 6.38
CA TYR A 25 -5.23 10.69 6.93
C TYR A 25 -4.44 11.93 7.37
N GLY A 26 -4.96 13.11 7.06
CA GLY A 26 -4.36 14.43 7.30
C GLY A 26 -4.37 14.92 8.76
N ASN A 27 -4.59 14.03 9.73
CA ASN A 27 -4.50 14.33 11.16
C ASN A 27 -3.38 13.56 11.89
N LYS A 28 -2.55 12.81 11.16
CA LYS A 28 -1.52 11.96 11.75
C LYS A 28 -0.21 12.03 10.97
N GLU A 29 0.88 11.85 11.70
CA GLU A 29 2.18 11.55 11.14
C GLU A 29 2.27 10.09 10.68
N LEU A 30 3.26 9.77 9.83
CA LEU A 30 3.44 8.41 9.31
C LEU A 30 4.19 7.50 10.28
N HIS A 31 3.56 6.41 10.69
CA HIS A 31 4.21 5.30 11.38
C HIS A 31 4.75 4.22 10.44
N PHE A 32 5.53 3.27 10.99
CA PHE A 32 6.17 2.17 10.25
C PHE A 32 5.22 1.39 9.31
N GLY A 33 3.98 1.16 9.73
CA GLY A 33 2.98 0.48 8.90
C GLY A 33 2.63 1.20 7.58
N HIS A 34 2.61 2.54 7.54
CA HIS A 34 2.37 3.26 6.28
C HIS A 34 3.56 3.09 5.32
N ILE A 35 4.77 3.24 5.85
CA ILE A 35 6.00 3.14 5.07
C ILE A 35 6.22 1.70 4.60
N GLY A 36 6.36 0.75 5.53
CA GLY A 36 6.66 -0.63 5.23
C GLY A 36 5.50 -1.39 4.60
N GLY A 37 4.26 -1.10 5.01
CA GLY A 37 3.07 -1.81 4.52
C GLY A 37 2.58 -1.32 3.15
N VAL A 38 2.94 -0.11 2.74
CA VAL A 38 2.43 0.50 1.49
C VAL A 38 3.54 1.17 0.68
N PHE A 39 4.12 2.26 1.18
CA PHE A 39 4.94 3.16 0.34
C PHE A 39 6.23 2.53 -0.18
N VAL A 40 6.96 1.76 0.64
CA VAL A 40 8.20 1.09 0.19
C VAL A 40 7.91 0.08 -0.92
N HIS A 41 6.81 -0.67 -0.81
CA HIS A 41 6.40 -1.65 -1.82
C HIS A 41 5.98 -0.95 -3.13
N ALA A 42 5.17 0.10 -3.01
CA ALA A 42 4.72 0.90 -4.15
C ALA A 42 5.89 1.56 -4.88
N ASP A 43 6.80 2.20 -4.14
CA ASP A 43 7.97 2.88 -4.69
C ASP A 43 8.95 1.91 -5.36
N THR A 44 9.19 0.76 -4.73
CA THR A 44 10.03 -0.29 -5.32
C THR A 44 9.45 -0.75 -6.65
N PHE A 45 8.14 -0.96 -6.73
CA PHE A 45 7.51 -1.37 -7.97
C PHE A 45 7.50 -0.24 -9.02
N ALA A 46 7.26 1.00 -8.62
CA ALA A 46 7.32 2.16 -9.51
C ALA A 46 8.72 2.35 -10.11
N ARG A 47 9.79 2.25 -9.31
CA ARG A 47 11.18 2.32 -9.77
C ARG A 47 11.50 1.17 -10.73
N PHE A 48 11.10 -0.06 -10.38
CA PHE A 48 11.25 -1.20 -11.29
C PHE A 48 10.55 -0.96 -12.63
N LEU A 49 9.32 -0.43 -12.63
CA LEU A 49 8.62 -0.11 -13.88
C LEU A 49 9.34 0.99 -14.66
N ARG A 50 9.86 2.04 -14.01
CA ARG A 50 10.64 3.10 -14.70
C ARG A 50 11.88 2.54 -15.38
N ASP A 51 12.59 1.64 -14.70
CA ASP A 51 13.72 0.90 -15.26
C ASP A 51 13.28 -0.01 -16.42
N ARG A 52 12.08 -0.60 -16.31
CA ARG A 52 11.56 -1.64 -17.21
C ARG A 52 10.93 -1.11 -18.50
N ILE A 53 10.22 0.00 -18.42
CA ILE A 53 9.38 0.57 -19.49
C ILE A 53 9.63 2.06 -19.75
N GLY A 54 10.60 2.69 -19.07
CA GLY A 54 10.93 4.10 -19.23
C GLY A 54 10.31 4.98 -18.14
N GLU A 55 11.05 6.01 -17.70
CA GLU A 55 10.67 6.88 -16.60
C GLU A 55 9.43 7.72 -16.94
N GLU A 56 9.31 8.16 -18.19
CA GLU A 56 8.20 8.96 -18.72
C GLU A 56 6.89 8.18 -18.84
N ASN A 57 6.95 6.84 -18.82
CA ASN A 57 5.80 5.96 -18.97
C ASN A 57 5.20 5.54 -17.61
N VAL A 58 5.76 6.00 -16.49
CA VAL A 58 5.33 5.63 -15.14
C VAL A 58 5.03 6.86 -14.28
N ILE A 59 3.80 6.94 -13.80
CA ILE A 59 3.36 7.96 -12.86
C ILE A 59 3.10 7.30 -11.51
N PHE A 60 3.84 7.68 -10.47
CA PHE A 60 3.60 7.27 -9.09
C PHE A 60 2.99 8.43 -8.30
N VAL A 61 1.73 8.28 -7.88
CA VAL A 61 1.01 9.32 -7.11
C VAL A 61 0.44 8.77 -5.80
N SER A 62 0.37 9.66 -4.82
CA SER A 62 -0.34 9.45 -3.55
C SER A 62 -0.65 10.83 -2.98
N GLY A 63 -1.19 10.91 -1.78
CA GLY A 63 -1.41 12.18 -1.13
C GLY A 63 -1.99 12.03 0.27
N THR A 64 -2.18 13.17 0.91
CA THR A 64 -2.88 13.25 2.18
C THR A 64 -4.38 13.25 1.94
N ASP A 65 -5.10 12.36 2.63
CA ASP A 65 -6.56 12.42 2.74
C ASP A 65 -6.91 13.54 3.73
N CYS A 66 -7.43 14.64 3.21
CA CYS A 66 -7.62 15.88 3.94
C CYS A 66 -8.98 16.01 4.64
N TYR A 67 -9.91 15.05 4.47
CA TYR A 67 -11.28 15.21 4.93
C TYR A 67 -11.71 14.17 5.98
N GLY A 68 -12.92 14.36 6.52
CA GLY A 68 -13.56 13.41 7.42
C GLY A 68 -13.50 13.77 8.91
N SER A 69 -14.35 13.08 9.69
CA SER A 69 -14.54 13.36 11.12
C SER A 69 -13.28 13.22 11.99
N PRO A 70 -12.30 12.34 11.72
CA PRO A 70 -11.09 12.26 12.52
C PRO A 70 -10.23 13.53 12.45
N ILE A 71 -10.27 14.26 11.33
CA ILE A 71 -9.48 15.47 11.13
C ILE A 71 -10.09 16.64 11.89
N LEU A 72 -11.41 16.82 11.79
CA LEU A 72 -12.14 17.80 12.59
C LEU A 72 -11.91 17.58 14.10
N GLU A 73 -12.03 16.35 14.56
CA GLU A 73 -11.85 16.03 15.98
C GLU A 73 -10.39 16.22 16.44
N GLY A 74 -9.42 15.90 15.59
CA GLY A 74 -8.00 16.14 15.85
C GLY A 74 -7.67 17.63 15.93
N PHE A 75 -8.17 18.41 14.98
CA PHE A 75 -8.03 19.86 14.93
C PHE A 75 -8.67 20.53 16.16
N ARG A 76 -9.91 20.17 16.49
CA ARG A 76 -10.63 20.70 17.65
C ARG A 76 -9.86 20.47 18.95
N LYS A 77 -9.40 19.23 19.18
CA LYS A 77 -8.60 18.91 20.38
C LYS A 77 -7.30 19.71 20.46
N ALA A 78 -6.63 19.92 19.33
CA ALA A 78 -5.41 20.72 19.30
C ALA A 78 -5.68 22.21 19.64
N LYS A 79 -6.80 22.76 19.14
CA LYS A 79 -7.29 24.10 19.48
C LYS A 79 -7.66 24.22 20.96
N GLU A 80 -8.45 23.30 21.49
CA GLU A 80 -8.87 23.28 22.90
C GLU A 80 -7.68 23.12 23.86
N ALA A 81 -6.67 22.33 23.48
CA ALA A 81 -5.44 22.17 24.26
C ALA A 81 -4.45 23.34 24.13
N GLY A 82 -4.73 24.33 23.28
CA GLY A 82 -3.82 25.46 23.00
C GLY A 82 -2.53 25.04 22.28
N THR A 83 -2.47 23.84 21.69
CA THR A 83 -1.29 23.32 20.98
C THR A 83 -1.26 23.71 19.50
N PHE A 84 -2.35 24.29 18.99
CA PHE A 84 -2.46 24.75 17.62
C PHE A 84 -3.41 25.95 17.50
N ASP A 85 -2.96 27.02 16.81
CA ASP A 85 -3.75 28.25 16.66
C ASP A 85 -4.10 28.63 15.20
N GLY A 86 -3.81 27.77 14.22
CA GLY A 86 -4.17 27.99 12.81
C GLY A 86 -5.61 27.63 12.44
N THR A 87 -5.92 27.70 11.14
CA THR A 87 -7.16 27.16 10.55
C THR A 87 -7.10 25.65 10.39
N ILE A 88 -8.22 24.99 10.04
CA ILE A 88 -8.19 23.56 9.69
C ILE A 88 -7.33 23.28 8.45
N GLU A 89 -7.29 24.21 7.50
CA GLU A 89 -6.41 24.11 6.33
C GLU A 89 -4.95 24.12 6.77
N ASP A 90 -4.55 25.02 7.68
CA ASP A 90 -3.19 25.06 8.25
C ASP A 90 -2.84 23.77 9.00
N TYR A 91 -3.81 23.19 9.72
CA TYR A 91 -3.63 21.94 10.45
C TYR A 91 -3.35 20.78 9.50
N VAL A 92 -4.14 20.65 8.44
CA VAL A 92 -3.96 19.61 7.42
C VAL A 92 -2.67 19.85 6.63
N ARG A 93 -2.35 21.11 6.28
CA ARG A 93 -1.11 21.49 5.60
C ARG A 93 0.13 21.09 6.39
N LYS A 94 0.16 21.38 7.70
CA LYS A 94 1.25 20.95 8.58
C LYS A 94 1.44 19.42 8.56
N ASN A 95 0.35 18.67 8.63
CA ASN A 95 0.42 17.20 8.59
C ASN A 95 0.86 16.69 7.21
N HIS A 96 0.35 17.29 6.12
CA HIS A 96 0.76 16.98 4.75
C HIS A 96 2.27 17.18 4.55
N GLU A 97 2.81 18.31 5.00
CA GLU A 97 4.25 18.61 4.92
C GLU A 97 5.09 17.63 5.75
N SER A 98 4.65 17.27 6.97
CA SER A 98 5.31 16.26 7.80
C SER A 98 5.30 14.86 7.17
N GLN A 99 4.18 14.46 6.56
CA GLN A 99 4.06 13.21 5.83
C GLN A 99 5.01 13.19 4.62
N LYS A 100 5.02 14.28 3.83
CA LYS A 100 5.91 14.44 2.68
C LYS A 100 7.39 14.36 3.09
N ASP A 101 7.80 15.11 4.10
CA ASP A 101 9.19 15.07 4.63
C ASP A 101 9.59 13.65 5.07
N THR A 102 8.68 12.92 5.73
CA THR A 102 8.92 11.53 6.11
C THR A 102 9.11 10.64 4.88
N LEU A 103 8.27 10.78 3.85
CA LEU A 103 8.39 10.02 2.61
C LEU A 103 9.70 10.33 1.86
N ASP A 104 10.09 11.62 1.81
CA ASP A 104 11.34 12.08 1.20
C ASP A 104 12.55 11.46 1.92
N LYS A 105 12.54 11.39 3.25
CA LYS A 105 13.60 10.75 4.06
C LYS A 105 13.71 9.22 3.87
N TYR A 106 12.64 8.57 3.43
CA TYR A 106 12.64 7.16 3.02
C TYR A 106 12.92 6.96 1.52
N GLU A 107 13.32 8.03 0.82
CA GLU A 107 13.64 8.04 -0.61
C GLU A 107 12.47 7.57 -1.49
N ILE A 108 11.23 7.85 -1.07
CA ILE A 108 10.02 7.55 -1.83
C ILE A 108 9.91 8.55 -3.00
N SER A 109 9.94 8.03 -4.23
CA SER A 109 10.04 8.80 -5.47
C SER A 109 8.68 9.05 -6.14
N LEU A 110 7.79 9.73 -5.44
CA LEU A 110 6.49 10.13 -5.98
C LEU A 110 6.65 11.20 -7.06
N ASN A 111 5.91 11.06 -8.17
CA ASN A 111 5.75 12.13 -9.16
C ASN A 111 4.95 13.30 -8.57
N LEU A 112 3.95 13.00 -7.72
CA LEU A 112 3.25 13.97 -6.90
C LEU A 112 2.77 13.31 -5.60
N PHE A 113 3.05 13.95 -4.46
CA PHE A 113 2.35 13.74 -3.21
C PHE A 113 1.36 14.88 -3.02
N GLY A 114 0.08 14.65 -3.36
CA GLY A 114 -0.98 15.65 -3.33
C GLY A 114 -1.66 15.77 -1.96
N ALA A 115 -2.68 16.60 -1.90
CA ALA A 115 -3.55 16.74 -0.75
C ALA A 115 -4.96 17.05 -1.26
N SER A 116 -5.97 16.28 -0.86
CA SER A 116 -7.32 16.39 -1.45
C SER A 116 -8.00 17.74 -1.19
N ALA A 117 -7.52 18.52 -0.21
CA ALA A 117 -8.04 19.85 0.10
C ALA A 117 -7.10 21.02 -0.23
N LEU A 118 -5.85 20.77 -0.64
CA LEU A 118 -4.82 21.84 -0.70
C LEU A 118 -4.34 22.11 -2.11
N GLY A 119 -4.23 23.40 -2.43
CA GLY A 119 -3.65 23.90 -3.68
C GLY A 119 -4.35 23.36 -4.93
N ARG A 120 -3.62 23.32 -6.05
CA ARG A 120 -4.19 22.91 -7.34
C ARG A 120 -4.70 21.48 -7.36
N ALA A 121 -4.08 20.58 -6.61
CA ALA A 121 -4.55 19.20 -6.47
C ALA A 121 -5.95 19.13 -5.84
N GLY A 122 -6.23 19.95 -4.81
CA GLY A 122 -7.54 20.03 -4.18
C GLY A 122 -8.59 20.68 -5.09
N GLU A 123 -8.23 21.71 -5.86
CA GLU A 123 -9.13 22.31 -6.85
C GLU A 123 -9.57 21.29 -7.91
N ILE A 124 -8.62 20.57 -8.51
CA ILE A 124 -8.92 19.50 -9.48
C ILE A 124 -9.73 18.39 -8.82
N HIS A 125 -9.46 18.08 -7.55
CA HIS A 125 -10.21 17.08 -6.82
C HIS A 125 -11.69 17.45 -6.65
N ASN A 126 -12.00 18.72 -6.41
CA ASN A 126 -13.38 19.22 -6.43
C ASN A 126 -14.03 19.07 -7.82
N GLU A 127 -13.29 19.38 -8.89
CA GLU A 127 -13.75 19.21 -10.27
C GLU A 127 -14.06 17.74 -10.59
N VAL A 128 -13.13 16.83 -10.29
CA VAL A 128 -13.26 15.38 -10.52
C VAL A 128 -14.40 14.79 -9.69
N SER A 129 -14.55 15.20 -8.43
CA SER A 129 -15.64 14.71 -7.57
C SER A 129 -17.01 15.07 -8.15
N LYS A 130 -17.14 16.29 -8.68
CA LYS A 130 -18.34 16.71 -9.40
C LYS A 130 -18.57 15.89 -10.67
N GLU A 131 -17.54 15.68 -11.49
CA GLU A 131 -17.63 14.84 -12.71
C GLU A 131 -18.09 13.41 -12.38
N VAL A 132 -17.55 12.80 -11.32
CA VAL A 132 -17.93 11.47 -10.86
C VAL A 132 -19.40 11.43 -10.46
N PHE A 133 -19.86 12.37 -9.64
CA PHE A 133 -21.26 12.42 -9.23
C PHE A 133 -22.20 12.59 -10.43
N GLU A 134 -21.91 13.54 -11.33
CA GLU A 134 -22.72 13.79 -12.51
C GLU A 134 -22.82 12.54 -13.40
N GLY A 135 -21.70 11.85 -13.62
CA GLY A 135 -21.65 10.61 -14.38
C GLY A 135 -22.49 9.49 -13.73
N LEU A 136 -22.36 9.27 -12.41
CA LEU A 136 -23.17 8.25 -11.71
C LEU A 136 -24.67 8.61 -11.70
N TYR A 137 -25.01 9.89 -11.54
CA TYR A 137 -26.38 10.37 -11.55
C TYR A 137 -27.04 10.16 -12.92
N GLU A 138 -26.34 10.50 -14.02
CA GLU A 138 -26.83 10.32 -15.39
C GLU A 138 -27.10 8.85 -15.75
N LYS A 139 -26.36 7.93 -15.14
CA LYS A 139 -26.56 6.48 -15.31
C LYS A 139 -27.70 5.90 -14.48
N GLY A 140 -28.32 6.69 -13.60
CA GLY A 140 -29.44 6.24 -12.76
C GLY A 140 -29.05 5.24 -11.66
N THR A 141 -27.76 5.15 -11.33
CA THR A 141 -27.21 4.22 -10.32
C THR A 141 -27.18 4.79 -8.91
N LEU A 142 -27.79 5.96 -8.71
CA LEU A 142 -27.88 6.64 -7.42
C LEU A 142 -29.29 6.53 -6.85
N GLU A 143 -29.37 6.56 -5.52
CA GLU A 143 -30.63 6.67 -4.79
C GLU A 143 -30.50 7.55 -3.55
N LYS A 144 -31.65 7.98 -3.03
CA LYS A 144 -31.75 8.76 -1.80
C LYS A 144 -32.28 7.86 -0.70
N LEU A 145 -31.49 7.68 0.34
CA LEU A 145 -31.92 6.97 1.55
C LEU A 145 -31.99 7.96 2.70
N SER A 146 -33.05 7.86 3.50
CA SER A 146 -33.19 8.62 4.74
C SER A 146 -32.89 7.71 5.90
N SER A 147 -31.93 8.12 6.73
CA SER A 147 -31.50 7.37 7.91
C SER A 147 -31.43 8.30 9.12
N PRO A 148 -31.79 7.83 10.32
CA PRO A 148 -31.54 8.57 11.55
C PRO A 148 -30.05 8.87 11.71
N GLN A 149 -29.70 10.13 12.00
CA GLN A 149 -28.36 10.57 12.37
C GLN A 149 -28.39 11.29 13.70
N PHE A 150 -27.27 11.23 14.42
CA PHE A 150 -27.13 11.94 15.68
C PHE A 150 -27.03 13.45 15.48
N TYR A 151 -27.71 14.21 16.33
CA TYR A 151 -27.75 15.67 16.35
C TYR A 151 -27.43 16.17 17.75
N ASP A 152 -26.53 17.15 17.84
CA ASP A 152 -26.20 17.82 19.09
C ASP A 152 -27.16 19.00 19.33
N PRO A 153 -28.04 18.94 20.33
CA PRO A 153 -29.02 20.00 20.55
C PRO A 153 -28.40 21.31 21.06
N LYS A 154 -27.20 21.25 21.67
CA LYS A 154 -26.50 22.43 22.20
C LYS A 154 -25.77 23.19 21.11
N PHE A 155 -25.01 22.48 20.28
CA PHE A 155 -24.24 23.06 19.18
C PHE A 155 -25.04 23.17 17.88
N LYS A 156 -26.25 22.60 17.84
CA LYS A 156 -27.16 22.62 16.70
C LYS A 156 -26.52 22.11 15.41
N CYS A 157 -25.84 20.98 15.52
CA CYS A 157 -25.10 20.38 14.41
C CYS A 157 -25.28 18.86 14.38
N LEU A 158 -25.12 18.28 13.19
CA LEU A 158 -25.14 16.83 13.00
C LEU A 158 -23.80 16.23 13.41
N LEU A 159 -23.84 15.08 14.07
CA LEU A 159 -22.69 14.38 14.61
C LEU A 159 -22.39 13.15 13.76
N ASN A 160 -21.15 13.03 13.30
CA ASN A 160 -20.71 11.95 12.43
C ASN A 160 -19.50 11.20 13.01
N GLY A 161 -19.43 9.90 12.75
CA GLY A 161 -18.30 9.03 13.12
C GLY A 161 -17.83 9.26 14.56
N ARG A 162 -16.60 9.75 14.73
CA ARG A 162 -15.93 9.94 16.03
C ARG A 162 -16.50 11.07 16.90
N GLN A 163 -17.46 11.84 16.41
CA GLN A 163 -18.15 12.88 17.19
C GLN A 163 -19.22 12.32 18.12
N VAL A 164 -19.55 11.04 17.97
CA VAL A 164 -20.41 10.28 18.90
C VAL A 164 -19.59 9.15 19.48
N ILE A 165 -19.70 8.93 20.78
CA ILE A 165 -19.14 7.78 21.46
C ILE A 165 -20.24 7.02 22.18
N GLY A 166 -20.15 5.70 22.18
CA GLY A 166 -21.05 4.83 22.93
C GLY A 166 -20.43 3.45 23.11
N LYS A 167 -21.29 2.44 23.27
CA LYS A 167 -20.90 1.03 23.37
C LYS A 167 -21.42 0.25 22.16
N CYS A 168 -20.59 -0.64 21.65
CA CYS A 168 -20.90 -1.41 20.45
C CYS A 168 -22.11 -2.32 20.74
N PRO A 169 -23.17 -2.29 19.90
CA PRO A 169 -24.32 -3.17 20.08
C PRO A 169 -24.02 -4.64 19.80
N ILE A 170 -22.90 -4.94 19.13
CA ILE A 170 -22.54 -6.30 18.75
C ILE A 170 -22.13 -7.10 20.00
N GLN A 171 -22.97 -8.06 20.39
CA GLN A 171 -22.73 -8.91 21.55
C GLN A 171 -21.41 -9.70 21.43
N GLY A 172 -20.55 -9.55 22.44
CA GLY A 172 -19.21 -10.16 22.50
C GLY A 172 -18.12 -9.34 21.83
N CYS A 173 -18.45 -8.15 21.30
CA CYS A 173 -17.46 -7.21 20.80
C CYS A 173 -16.61 -6.68 21.96
N GLN A 174 -15.29 -6.80 21.82
CA GLN A 174 -14.31 -6.26 22.76
C GLN A 174 -13.80 -4.88 22.32
N SER A 175 -14.54 -4.18 21.46
CA SER A 175 -14.21 -2.82 21.06
C SER A 175 -14.10 -1.93 22.29
N GLU A 176 -13.01 -1.18 22.40
CA GLU A 176 -12.86 -0.19 23.46
C GLU A 176 -13.82 0.99 23.22
N LYS A 177 -14.13 1.28 21.95
CA LYS A 177 -15.00 2.39 21.54
C LYS A 177 -15.93 2.01 20.39
N ALA A 178 -17.15 2.51 20.48
CA ALA A 178 -18.14 2.50 19.42
C ALA A 178 -18.47 3.94 19.01
N TYR A 179 -18.53 4.20 17.71
CA TYR A 179 -18.80 5.50 17.10
C TYR A 179 -20.21 5.55 16.49
N ALA A 180 -20.56 6.66 15.83
CA ALA A 180 -21.92 6.90 15.32
C ALA A 180 -22.53 5.72 14.54
N ASP A 181 -21.75 5.08 13.68
CA ASP A 181 -22.19 4.05 12.73
C ASP A 181 -21.20 2.86 12.60
N GLU A 182 -20.09 2.88 13.35
CA GLU A 182 -19.10 1.80 13.37
C GLU A 182 -18.34 1.71 14.71
N CYS A 183 -17.88 0.52 15.12
CA CYS A 183 -16.94 0.39 16.24
C CYS A 183 -15.48 0.38 15.80
N ASP A 184 -14.55 0.53 16.75
CA ASP A 184 -13.10 0.51 16.48
C ASP A 184 -12.55 -0.83 15.93
N LEU A 185 -13.34 -1.90 16.01
CA LEU A 185 -13.08 -3.20 15.38
C LEU A 185 -13.73 -3.33 13.99
N GLY A 186 -14.41 -2.30 13.50
CA GLY A 186 -15.00 -2.23 12.17
C GLY A 186 -16.38 -2.89 12.03
N HIS A 187 -17.08 -3.17 13.15
CA HIS A 187 -18.48 -3.57 13.06
C HIS A 187 -19.33 -2.35 12.70
N GLN A 188 -20.07 -2.45 11.60
CA GLN A 188 -21.05 -1.43 11.21
C GLN A 188 -22.42 -1.72 11.84
N TYR A 189 -23.14 -0.67 12.21
CA TYR A 189 -24.49 -0.72 12.78
C TYR A 189 -25.22 0.59 12.52
N MET A 190 -26.53 0.59 12.72
CA MET A 190 -27.35 1.80 12.61
C MET A 190 -27.12 2.70 13.84
N PRO A 191 -27.18 4.03 13.69
CA PRO A 191 -27.09 4.96 14.82
C PRO A 191 -28.08 4.66 15.96
N THR A 192 -29.28 4.19 15.62
CA THR A 192 -30.30 3.75 16.60
C THR A 192 -29.88 2.56 17.46
N GLU A 193 -28.92 1.76 16.99
CA GLU A 193 -28.42 0.57 17.69
C GLU A 193 -27.29 0.93 18.68
N LEU A 194 -26.66 2.11 18.58
CA LEU A 194 -25.55 2.51 19.45
C LEU A 194 -26.02 2.65 20.92
N ILE A 195 -25.36 1.92 21.82
CA ILE A 195 -25.74 1.91 23.24
C ILE A 195 -25.10 3.10 23.95
N ASP A 196 -25.90 3.83 24.74
CA ASP A 196 -25.45 4.95 25.58
C ASP A 196 -24.67 6.02 24.77
N PRO A 197 -25.29 6.62 23.73
CA PRO A 197 -24.61 7.57 22.88
C PRO A 197 -24.39 8.90 23.61
N HIS A 198 -23.17 9.44 23.47
CA HIS A 198 -22.78 10.75 23.97
C HIS A 198 -22.07 11.55 22.88
N SER A 199 -22.42 12.83 22.76
CA SER A 199 -21.71 13.78 21.90
C SER A 199 -20.34 14.08 22.48
N THR A 200 -19.28 13.97 21.68
CA THR A 200 -17.93 14.41 22.09
C THR A 200 -17.78 15.93 22.07
N LEU A 201 -18.73 16.66 21.46
CA LEU A 201 -18.75 18.11 21.42
C LEU A 201 -19.34 18.68 22.71
N SER A 202 -20.59 18.30 23.05
CA SER A 202 -21.32 18.86 24.19
C SER A 202 -21.28 18.01 25.46
N GLY A 203 -20.97 16.71 25.35
CA GLY A 203 -21.13 15.73 26.42
C GLY A 203 -22.58 15.33 26.69
N LEU A 204 -23.54 15.82 25.89
CA LEU A 204 -24.97 15.47 26.03
C LEU A 204 -25.30 14.20 25.25
N THR A 205 -26.39 13.53 25.63
CA THR A 205 -27.02 12.50 24.79
C THR A 205 -27.56 13.16 23.52
N PRO A 206 -27.08 12.76 22.33
CA PRO A 206 -27.53 13.34 21.07
C PRO A 206 -28.94 12.86 20.70
N GLU A 207 -29.69 13.70 20.00
CA GLU A 207 -31.00 13.37 19.44
C GLU A 207 -30.83 12.65 18.09
N LEU A 208 -31.83 11.87 17.67
CA LEU A 208 -31.85 11.28 16.33
C LEU A 208 -32.77 12.10 15.43
N VAL A 209 -32.24 12.53 14.29
CA VAL A 209 -32.99 13.24 13.25
C VAL A 209 -32.81 12.53 11.92
N ASP A 210 -33.87 12.45 11.12
CA ASP A 210 -33.79 11.84 9.79
C ASP A 210 -33.04 12.76 8.83
N VAL A 211 -32.00 12.21 8.20
CA VAL A 211 -31.20 12.92 7.20
C VAL A 211 -31.19 12.10 5.92
N THR A 212 -31.60 12.74 4.83
CA THR A 212 -31.54 12.15 3.49
C THR A 212 -30.15 12.35 2.88
N ASN A 213 -29.52 11.27 2.43
CA ASN A 213 -28.23 11.29 1.75
C ASN A 213 -28.30 10.54 0.41
N TRP A 214 -27.33 10.82 -0.46
CA TRP A 214 -27.12 10.09 -1.71
C TRP A 214 -26.28 8.84 -1.48
N TYR A 215 -26.71 7.76 -2.11
CA TYR A 215 -26.05 6.46 -2.10
C TYR A 215 -25.87 5.95 -3.53
N TYR A 216 -24.78 5.23 -3.76
CA TYR A 216 -24.56 4.41 -4.95
C TYR A 216 -25.11 3.01 -4.70
N LYS A 217 -25.93 2.49 -5.62
CA LYS A 217 -26.55 1.16 -5.54
C LYS A 217 -25.51 0.06 -5.78
N LEU A 218 -24.64 -0.15 -4.79
CA LEU A 218 -23.47 -1.01 -4.94
C LEU A 218 -23.85 -2.49 -5.03
N GLU A 219 -24.93 -2.87 -4.36
CA GLU A 219 -25.50 -4.22 -4.37
C GLU A 219 -25.98 -4.66 -5.76
N ASP A 220 -26.45 -3.74 -6.60
CA ASP A 220 -26.81 -4.03 -8.00
C ASP A 220 -25.60 -4.47 -8.82
N CYS A 221 -24.39 -4.17 -8.36
CA CYS A 221 -23.13 -4.50 -9.04
C CYS A 221 -22.59 -5.89 -8.68
N ILE A 222 -23.22 -6.65 -7.78
CA ILE A 222 -22.74 -7.98 -7.33
C ILE A 222 -22.40 -8.91 -8.52
N PRO A 223 -23.27 -9.11 -9.53
CA PRO A 223 -22.97 -10.01 -10.65
C PRO A 223 -21.73 -9.59 -11.44
N MET A 224 -21.55 -8.28 -11.61
CA MET A 224 -20.41 -7.72 -12.33
C MET A 224 -19.11 -7.92 -11.53
N ILE A 225 -19.12 -7.65 -10.23
CA ILE A 225 -17.94 -7.85 -9.38
C ILE A 225 -17.59 -9.34 -9.27
N GLN A 226 -18.59 -10.23 -9.24
CA GLN A 226 -18.35 -11.68 -9.28
C GLN A 226 -17.61 -12.09 -10.56
N ALA A 227 -18.08 -11.62 -11.73
CA ALA A 227 -17.41 -11.89 -13.01
C ALA A 227 -15.97 -11.34 -13.04
N TYR A 228 -15.75 -10.15 -12.47
CA TYR A 228 -14.42 -9.57 -12.32
C TYR A 228 -13.48 -10.42 -11.45
N VAL A 229 -13.97 -10.91 -10.31
CA VAL A 229 -13.19 -11.81 -9.42
C VAL A 229 -12.84 -13.12 -10.12
N ASP A 230 -13.77 -13.70 -10.87
CA ASP A 230 -13.56 -14.95 -11.60
C ASP A 230 -12.54 -14.77 -12.74
N ASP A 231 -12.56 -13.65 -13.45
CA ASP A 231 -11.55 -13.29 -14.44
C ASP A 231 -10.16 -13.14 -13.80
N LEU A 232 -10.04 -12.36 -12.71
CA LEU A 232 -8.78 -12.21 -11.98
C LEU A 232 -8.22 -13.56 -11.52
N ARG A 233 -9.09 -14.47 -11.07
CA ARG A 233 -8.70 -15.81 -10.63
C ARG A 233 -8.13 -16.65 -11.76
N ALA A 234 -8.71 -16.56 -12.95
CA ALA A 234 -8.33 -17.37 -14.10
C ALA A 234 -7.11 -16.80 -14.85
N ASN A 235 -7.05 -15.46 -14.96
CA ASN A 235 -6.23 -14.78 -15.96
C ASN A 235 -5.21 -13.80 -15.37
N SER A 236 -5.11 -13.70 -14.04
CA SER A 236 -4.18 -12.77 -13.39
C SER A 236 -3.38 -13.42 -12.25
N ASN A 237 -2.43 -12.66 -11.73
CA ASN A 237 -1.66 -13.00 -10.54
C ASN A 237 -2.15 -12.26 -9.28
N ALA A 238 -3.44 -11.91 -9.26
CA ALA A 238 -4.10 -11.34 -8.09
C ALA A 238 -3.93 -12.25 -6.85
N ARG A 239 -3.75 -11.61 -5.69
CA ARG A 239 -3.51 -12.34 -4.43
C ARG A 239 -4.77 -13.11 -4.01
N LYS A 240 -4.62 -14.40 -3.71
CA LYS A 240 -5.76 -15.27 -3.34
C LYS A 240 -6.60 -14.71 -2.19
N PHE A 241 -5.96 -14.19 -1.13
CA PHE A 241 -6.69 -13.66 0.02
C PHE A 241 -7.52 -12.43 -0.34
N MET A 242 -7.08 -11.62 -1.30
CA MET A 242 -7.85 -10.48 -1.79
C MET A 242 -9.16 -10.94 -2.45
N LEU A 243 -9.07 -11.94 -3.33
CA LEU A 243 -10.24 -12.51 -4.01
C LEU A 243 -11.22 -13.09 -2.97
N THR A 244 -10.70 -13.87 -2.01
CA THR A 244 -11.53 -14.42 -0.94
C THR A 244 -12.17 -13.33 -0.07
N THR A 245 -11.45 -12.23 0.22
CA THR A 245 -12.01 -11.09 0.95
C THR A 245 -13.14 -10.44 0.15
N ILE A 246 -13.00 -10.23 -1.16
CA ILE A 246 -14.07 -9.66 -1.99
C ILE A 246 -15.30 -10.57 -1.98
N GLU A 247 -15.13 -11.88 -2.19
CA GLU A 247 -16.22 -12.86 -2.22
C GLU A 247 -17.01 -12.95 -0.92
N GLU A 248 -16.39 -12.64 0.23
CA GLU A 248 -17.13 -12.55 1.49
C GLU A 248 -18.22 -11.49 1.47
N PHE A 249 -18.02 -10.40 0.73
CA PHE A 249 -19.00 -9.32 0.60
C PHE A 249 -20.06 -9.59 -0.47
N LEU A 250 -19.77 -10.45 -1.46
CA LEU A 250 -20.71 -10.81 -2.53
C LEU A 250 -21.76 -11.85 -2.08
N LYS A 251 -21.66 -12.35 -0.85
CA LYS A 251 -22.63 -13.30 -0.30
C LYS A 251 -24.02 -12.67 -0.17
N PRO A 252 -25.09 -13.47 -0.31
CA PRO A 252 -26.45 -13.01 -0.09
C PRO A 252 -26.66 -12.39 1.30
N PRO A 253 -27.75 -11.62 1.46
CA PRO A 253 -28.15 -11.08 2.76
C PRO A 253 -28.45 -12.20 3.77
N TYR A 254 -27.55 -12.37 4.74
CA TYR A 254 -27.67 -13.38 5.80
C TYR A 254 -28.05 -12.80 7.15
N ILE A 255 -28.83 -13.55 7.92
CA ILE A 255 -29.01 -13.37 9.36
C ILE A 255 -28.65 -14.67 10.08
N TYR A 256 -27.78 -14.57 11.08
CA TYR A 256 -27.40 -15.67 11.98
C TYR A 256 -28.12 -15.49 13.32
N VAL A 257 -28.92 -16.47 13.73
CA VAL A 257 -29.59 -16.49 15.03
C VAL A 257 -29.13 -17.71 15.82
N GLN A 258 -28.65 -17.52 17.04
CA GLN A 258 -28.18 -18.65 17.85
C GLN A 258 -29.36 -19.55 18.21
N LYS A 259 -29.19 -20.88 18.09
CA LYS A 259 -30.26 -21.86 18.33
C LYS A 259 -30.87 -21.74 19.72
N LYS A 260 -30.08 -21.35 20.73
CA LYS A 260 -30.52 -21.14 22.11
C LYS A 260 -31.55 -20.01 22.28
N PHE A 261 -31.68 -19.11 21.31
CA PHE A 261 -32.67 -18.02 21.31
C PHE A 261 -33.89 -18.34 20.44
N VAL A 262 -33.95 -19.54 19.86
CA VAL A 262 -35.04 -19.97 19.00
C VAL A 262 -35.78 -21.10 19.70
N GLU A 263 -36.89 -20.77 20.35
CA GLU A 263 -37.75 -21.76 21.01
C GLU A 263 -38.47 -22.66 20.00
N ASP A 264 -38.99 -22.05 18.94
CA ASP A 264 -39.67 -22.72 17.83
C ASP A 264 -39.19 -22.11 16.52
N LEU A 265 -38.48 -22.91 15.74
CA LEU A 265 -37.92 -22.48 14.46
C LEU A 265 -39.01 -22.22 13.42
N ASP A 266 -40.04 -23.06 13.35
CA ASP A 266 -41.08 -22.94 12.33
C ASP A 266 -41.97 -21.73 12.63
N ALA A 267 -42.27 -21.46 13.90
CA ALA A 267 -42.96 -20.25 14.30
C ALA A 267 -42.17 -18.97 14.02
N LEU A 268 -40.84 -19.01 14.15
CA LEU A 268 -39.97 -17.88 13.81
C LEU A 268 -39.92 -17.67 12.30
N ARG A 269 -39.72 -18.74 11.53
CA ARG A 269 -39.70 -18.71 10.05
C ARG A 269 -40.99 -18.15 9.47
N ALA A 270 -42.14 -18.51 10.04
CA ALA A 270 -43.44 -18.03 9.58
C ALA A 270 -43.63 -16.50 9.71
N LYS A 271 -42.79 -15.82 10.50
CA LYS A 271 -42.81 -14.35 10.68
C LYS A 271 -41.88 -13.61 9.72
N PHE A 272 -40.98 -14.31 9.03
CA PHE A 272 -40.04 -13.69 8.10
C PHE A 272 -40.59 -13.62 6.68
N PRO A 273 -40.10 -12.69 5.84
CA PRO A 273 -40.30 -12.74 4.39
C PRO A 273 -39.75 -14.02 3.76
N GLU A 274 -39.90 -14.21 2.46
CA GLU A 274 -39.35 -15.38 1.75
C GLU A 274 -37.84 -15.53 2.00
N HIS A 275 -37.44 -16.71 2.46
CA HIS A 275 -36.06 -16.99 2.85
C HIS A 275 -35.76 -18.49 2.79
N ASP A 276 -34.47 -18.81 2.64
CA ASP A 276 -33.94 -20.14 2.88
C ASP A 276 -33.35 -20.25 4.29
N VAL A 277 -33.25 -21.48 4.81
CA VAL A 277 -32.61 -21.75 6.10
C VAL A 277 -31.51 -22.77 5.91
N ILE A 278 -30.31 -22.43 6.36
CA ILE A 278 -29.17 -23.34 6.45
C ILE A 278 -28.99 -23.74 7.91
N ASP A 279 -29.05 -25.05 8.18
CA ASP A 279 -28.71 -25.65 9.47
C ASP A 279 -27.53 -26.63 9.32
N ASP A 280 -26.31 -26.12 9.52
CA ASP A 280 -25.07 -26.90 9.48
C ASP A 280 -24.77 -27.69 10.78
N ASN A 281 -25.75 -27.91 11.67
CA ASN A 281 -25.52 -28.44 13.04
C ASN A 281 -24.56 -27.59 13.89
N LYS A 282 -24.39 -26.32 13.56
CA LYS A 282 -23.66 -25.33 14.37
C LYS A 282 -24.59 -24.70 15.42
N ASN A 283 -24.04 -23.82 16.25
CA ASN A 283 -24.78 -23.14 17.32
C ASN A 283 -25.81 -22.09 16.84
N SER A 284 -25.96 -21.89 15.53
CA SER A 284 -26.87 -20.89 14.94
C SER A 284 -27.60 -21.44 13.72
N TYR A 285 -28.84 -20.98 13.53
CA TYR A 285 -29.55 -21.04 12.25
C TYR A 285 -29.08 -19.88 11.37
N THR A 286 -28.92 -20.12 10.08
CA THR A 286 -28.62 -19.07 9.09
C THR A 286 -29.81 -18.89 8.18
N PHE A 287 -30.43 -17.71 8.24
CA PHE A 287 -31.51 -17.30 7.34
C PHE A 287 -30.91 -16.55 6.16
N VAL A 288 -31.29 -16.94 4.95
CA VAL A 288 -30.79 -16.39 3.69
C VAL A 288 -31.92 -15.70 2.97
N PHE A 289 -31.79 -14.41 2.73
CA PHE A 289 -32.80 -13.59 2.07
C PHE A 289 -32.40 -13.27 0.63
N LYS A 290 -33.39 -13.01 -0.20
CA LYS A 290 -33.19 -12.69 -1.62
C LYS A 290 -32.61 -11.28 -1.82
N ASN A 291 -33.01 -10.32 -1.01
CA ASN A 291 -32.61 -8.92 -1.09
C ASN A 291 -32.49 -8.29 0.31
N LEU A 292 -32.01 -7.05 0.37
CA LEU A 292 -31.80 -6.33 1.62
C LEU A 292 -33.11 -5.96 2.33
N ASP A 293 -34.16 -5.64 1.59
CA ASP A 293 -35.47 -5.28 2.15
C ASP A 293 -36.08 -6.45 2.94
N ASP A 294 -36.03 -7.65 2.39
CA ASP A 294 -36.50 -8.88 3.04
C ASP A 294 -35.69 -9.17 4.32
N ARG A 295 -34.36 -9.01 4.25
CA ARG A 295 -33.49 -9.14 5.41
C ARG A 295 -33.85 -8.12 6.49
N ASP A 296 -34.03 -6.86 6.12
CA ASP A 296 -34.29 -5.77 7.07
C ASP A 296 -35.70 -5.86 7.67
N ALA A 297 -36.68 -6.39 6.94
CA ALA A 297 -37.97 -6.76 7.51
C ALA A 297 -37.84 -7.89 8.55
N ALA A 298 -37.04 -8.92 8.28
CA ALA A 298 -36.76 -9.98 9.27
C ALA A 298 -36.01 -9.46 10.51
N ARG A 299 -35.09 -8.49 10.34
CA ARG A 299 -34.41 -7.81 11.46
C ARG A 299 -35.41 -7.14 12.40
N LYS A 300 -36.37 -6.39 11.87
CA LYS A 300 -37.43 -5.74 12.67
C LYS A 300 -38.26 -6.75 13.47
N VAL A 301 -38.52 -7.92 12.90
CA VAL A 301 -39.20 -9.03 13.61
C VAL A 301 -38.35 -9.52 14.78
N LEU A 302 -37.06 -9.76 14.56
CA LEU A 302 -36.14 -10.23 15.59
C LEU A 302 -35.99 -9.21 16.73
N GLU A 303 -35.88 -7.92 16.39
CA GLU A 303 -35.85 -6.81 17.34
C GLU A 303 -37.12 -6.74 18.18
N GLY A 304 -38.30 -6.83 17.53
CA GLY A 304 -39.59 -6.86 18.22
C GLY A 304 -39.76 -8.06 19.16
N LEU A 305 -39.03 -9.15 18.92
CA LEU A 305 -38.99 -10.34 19.78
C LEU A 305 -37.84 -10.34 20.79
N SER A 306 -37.02 -9.28 20.83
CA SER A 306 -35.79 -9.21 21.64
C SER A 306 -34.82 -10.38 21.40
N ILE A 307 -34.77 -10.92 20.17
CA ILE A 307 -33.89 -12.02 19.79
C ILE A 307 -32.56 -11.45 19.26
N ASN A 308 -31.45 -11.86 19.85
CA ASN A 308 -30.12 -11.48 19.39
C ASN A 308 -29.76 -12.19 18.06
N TYR A 309 -29.25 -11.43 17.11
CA TYR A 309 -28.81 -11.92 15.81
C TYR A 309 -27.50 -11.26 15.36
N ARG A 310 -26.89 -11.80 14.30
CA ARG A 310 -25.77 -11.19 13.56
C ARG A 310 -26.08 -11.17 12.08
N THR A 311 -25.58 -10.20 11.33
CA THR A 311 -25.73 -10.14 9.87
C THR A 311 -24.45 -10.59 9.15
N GLY A 312 -24.59 -11.02 7.90
CA GLY A 312 -23.45 -11.27 7.01
C GLY A 312 -22.85 -9.98 6.44
N LYS A 313 -21.72 -10.09 5.73
CA LYS A 313 -21.00 -8.97 5.10
C LYS A 313 -21.57 -8.56 3.73
N THR A 314 -22.84 -8.87 3.44
CA THR A 314 -23.45 -8.58 2.13
C THR A 314 -23.30 -7.10 1.77
N LEU A 315 -23.14 -6.78 0.49
CA LEU A 315 -23.08 -5.40 0.03
C LEU A 315 -24.38 -4.65 0.34
N VAL A 316 -24.21 -3.37 0.65
CA VAL A 316 -25.29 -2.42 0.93
C VAL A 316 -25.05 -1.17 0.08
N PRO A 317 -26.07 -0.31 -0.11
CA PRO A 317 -25.90 0.96 -0.77
C PRO A 317 -24.72 1.74 -0.18
N PHE A 318 -23.83 2.22 -1.04
CA PHE A 318 -22.60 2.88 -0.64
C PHE A 318 -22.82 4.39 -0.53
N ARG A 319 -22.73 4.92 0.70
CA ARG A 319 -23.00 6.33 0.99
C ARG A 319 -22.02 7.25 0.26
N LEU A 320 -22.54 8.18 -0.54
CA LEU A 320 -21.75 9.17 -1.28
C LEU A 320 -21.74 10.55 -0.63
N SER A 321 -22.84 10.97 -0.02
CA SER A 321 -22.95 12.30 0.59
C SER A 321 -23.00 12.24 2.12
N GLY A 322 -22.55 13.33 2.72
CA GLY A 322 -22.69 13.67 4.12
C GLY A 322 -22.93 15.17 4.27
N ASN A 323 -22.70 15.66 5.48
CA ASN A 323 -23.06 17.00 5.95
C ASN A 323 -21.98 17.54 6.89
N ILE A 324 -20.73 17.16 6.65
CA ILE A 324 -19.59 17.61 7.43
C ILE A 324 -19.14 18.99 6.93
N GLU A 325 -18.79 19.89 7.87
CA GLU A 325 -18.39 21.27 7.55
C GLU A 325 -17.09 21.34 6.72
N TRP A 326 -16.17 20.41 6.95
CA TRP A 326 -14.91 20.29 6.21
C TRP A 326 -14.95 19.05 5.32
N GLY A 327 -15.29 19.25 4.05
CA GLY A 327 -15.45 18.20 3.04
C GLY A 327 -15.45 18.79 1.62
N VAL A 328 -15.33 17.92 0.61
CA VAL A 328 -15.55 18.31 -0.78
C VAL A 328 -17.02 18.69 -0.98
N PRO A 329 -17.36 19.85 -1.55
CA PRO A 329 -18.75 20.23 -1.79
C PRO A 329 -19.48 19.21 -2.69
N PHE A 330 -20.65 18.76 -2.28
CA PHE A 330 -21.49 17.87 -3.06
C PHE A 330 -22.46 18.68 -3.95
N PRO A 331 -22.65 18.32 -5.23
CA PRO A 331 -23.54 19.08 -6.11
C PRO A 331 -24.99 19.12 -5.62
N GLU A 332 -25.62 20.31 -5.61
CA GLU A 332 -27.04 20.45 -5.29
C GLU A 332 -27.91 19.76 -6.34
N LYS A 333 -28.74 18.80 -5.91
CA LYS A 333 -29.59 18.01 -6.80
C LYS A 333 -30.85 17.55 -6.10
N GLU A 334 -31.98 17.58 -6.82
CA GLU A 334 -33.30 17.13 -6.34
C GLU A 334 -33.72 17.69 -4.98
N GLY A 335 -33.37 18.95 -4.70
CA GLY A 335 -33.75 19.66 -3.47
C GLY A 335 -32.83 19.41 -2.28
N LEU A 336 -31.83 18.54 -2.39
CA LEU A 336 -30.79 18.37 -1.37
C LEU A 336 -29.69 19.41 -1.55
N LYS A 337 -29.31 20.06 -0.46
CA LYS A 337 -28.36 21.19 -0.39
C LYS A 337 -27.41 21.05 0.78
N ASP A 338 -26.33 21.83 0.76
CA ASP A 338 -25.34 21.92 1.85
C ASP A 338 -24.74 20.55 2.24
N LEU A 339 -24.62 19.66 1.26
CA LEU A 339 -24.01 18.35 1.41
C LEU A 339 -22.53 18.40 1.01
N THR A 340 -21.74 17.51 1.59
CA THR A 340 -20.35 17.24 1.23
C THR A 340 -20.19 15.79 0.80
N PHE A 341 -19.19 15.47 -0.02
CA PHE A 341 -18.86 14.07 -0.27
C PHE A 341 -18.41 13.40 1.02
N TRP A 342 -18.87 12.18 1.23
CA TRP A 342 -18.34 11.33 2.27
C TRP A 342 -16.89 10.98 1.91
N VAL A 343 -15.99 11.05 2.90
CA VAL A 343 -14.54 10.93 2.69
C VAL A 343 -14.13 9.63 2.00
N TRP A 344 -14.78 8.52 2.37
CA TRP A 344 -14.45 7.21 1.83
C TRP A 344 -14.62 7.14 0.30
N PRO A 345 -15.77 7.51 -0.29
CA PRO A 345 -15.91 7.63 -1.74
C PRO A 345 -14.88 8.54 -2.41
N GLU A 346 -14.73 9.79 -1.95
CA GLU A 346 -13.89 10.75 -2.69
C GLU A 346 -12.42 10.36 -2.75
N SER A 347 -11.93 9.74 -1.68
CA SER A 347 -10.57 9.21 -1.64
C SER A 347 -10.28 8.18 -2.75
N LEU A 348 -11.31 7.51 -3.29
CA LEU A 348 -11.15 6.50 -4.35
C LEU A 348 -10.82 7.11 -5.71
N TRP A 349 -11.23 8.35 -6.00
CA TRP A 349 -10.89 9.05 -7.26
C TRP A 349 -9.86 10.18 -7.06
N ALA A 350 -9.43 10.45 -5.82
CA ALA A 350 -8.32 11.34 -5.54
C ALA A 350 -7.03 11.01 -6.34
N PRO A 351 -6.63 9.73 -6.56
CA PRO A 351 -5.47 9.41 -7.40
C PRO A 351 -5.59 9.88 -8.86
N ILE A 352 -6.80 9.91 -9.44
CA ILE A 352 -7.05 10.51 -10.76
C ILE A 352 -6.80 12.03 -10.68
N SER A 353 -7.29 12.66 -9.61
CA SER A 353 -7.11 14.10 -9.36
C SER A 353 -5.62 14.46 -9.26
N PHE A 354 -4.84 13.66 -8.55
CA PHE A 354 -3.38 13.85 -8.42
C PHE A 354 -2.63 13.55 -9.71
N THR A 355 -3.08 12.57 -10.50
CA THR A 355 -2.50 12.31 -11.83
C THR A 355 -2.72 13.51 -12.76
N ARG A 356 -3.95 14.05 -12.79
CA ARG A 356 -4.29 15.26 -13.55
C ARG A 356 -3.45 16.46 -13.10
N ALA A 357 -3.33 16.68 -11.79
CA ALA A 357 -2.52 17.76 -11.23
C ALA A 357 -1.02 17.64 -11.60
N TYR A 358 -0.46 16.43 -11.53
CA TYR A 358 0.92 16.17 -11.93
C TYR A 358 1.13 16.47 -13.42
N LEU A 359 0.26 15.96 -14.28
CA LEU A 359 0.36 16.16 -15.74
C LEU A 359 0.17 17.63 -16.12
N GLU A 360 -0.79 18.34 -15.50
CA GLU A 360 -0.97 19.78 -15.68
C GLU A 360 0.29 20.55 -15.25
N SER A 361 0.94 20.17 -14.15
CA SER A 361 2.20 20.79 -13.71
C SER A 361 3.37 20.59 -14.69
N LYS A 362 3.25 19.63 -15.62
CA LYS A 362 4.19 19.38 -16.72
C LYS A 362 3.76 20.05 -18.04
N GLY A 363 2.67 20.81 -18.03
CA GLY A 363 2.12 21.45 -19.23
C GLY A 363 1.41 20.49 -20.18
N ALA A 364 1.00 19.31 -19.70
CA ALA A 364 0.22 18.38 -20.50
C ALA A 364 -1.23 18.86 -20.68
N ASP A 365 -1.88 18.36 -21.74
CA ASP A 365 -3.30 18.61 -21.98
C ASP A 365 -4.19 18.01 -20.88
N LYS A 366 -5.37 18.61 -20.66
CA LYS A 366 -6.33 18.18 -19.64
C LYS A 366 -6.76 16.72 -19.76
N ASP A 367 -6.74 16.14 -20.95
CA ASP A 367 -7.16 14.76 -21.20
C ASP A 367 -6.01 13.74 -21.20
N GLU A 368 -4.76 14.18 -21.02
CA GLU A 368 -3.59 13.29 -21.07
C GLU A 368 -3.65 12.17 -20.02
N TRP A 369 -4.27 12.42 -18.87
CA TRP A 369 -4.44 11.41 -17.81
C TRP A 369 -5.19 10.16 -18.30
N LYS A 370 -6.07 10.29 -19.31
CA LYS A 370 -6.83 9.16 -19.88
C LYS A 370 -5.89 8.13 -20.50
N LYS A 371 -4.75 8.55 -21.07
CA LYS A 371 -3.75 7.62 -21.62
C LYS A 371 -3.10 6.73 -20.56
N PHE A 372 -3.07 7.19 -19.32
CA PHE A 372 -2.49 6.45 -18.20
C PHE A 372 -3.53 5.62 -17.43
N TRP A 373 -4.80 6.03 -17.46
CA TRP A 373 -5.87 5.40 -16.69
C TRP A 373 -6.83 4.53 -17.51
N ASN A 374 -7.05 4.85 -18.79
CA ASN A 374 -8.11 4.25 -19.60
C ASN A 374 -7.62 3.48 -20.84
N ASP A 375 -6.43 3.79 -21.38
CA ASP A 375 -5.92 3.10 -22.57
C ASP A 375 -5.71 1.59 -22.32
N ASP A 376 -5.91 0.77 -23.35
CA ASP A 376 -5.78 -0.69 -23.25
C ASP A 376 -4.36 -1.14 -22.87
N ASP A 377 -3.34 -0.38 -23.29
CA ASP A 377 -1.93 -0.65 -23.00
C ASP A 377 -1.41 0.00 -21.70
N ALA A 378 -2.28 0.66 -20.94
CA ALA A 378 -1.98 1.24 -19.64
C ALA A 378 -2.47 0.35 -18.48
N MET A 379 -1.82 0.41 -17.32
CA MET A 379 -2.29 -0.27 -16.12
C MET A 379 -2.16 0.60 -14.88
N VAL A 380 -3.17 0.57 -14.02
CA VAL A 380 -3.14 1.25 -12.72
C VAL A 380 -2.94 0.19 -11.63
N TYR A 381 -1.82 0.26 -10.92
CA TYR A 381 -1.48 -0.60 -9.78
C TYR A 381 -1.71 0.13 -8.47
N GLN A 382 -2.59 -0.38 -7.61
CA GLN A 382 -2.93 0.29 -6.35
C GLN A 382 -2.42 -0.48 -5.14
N PHE A 383 -1.41 0.07 -4.49
CA PHE A 383 -0.84 -0.48 -3.26
C PHE A 383 -1.62 0.02 -2.05
N ILE A 384 -2.25 -0.91 -1.34
CA ILE A 384 -3.13 -0.62 -0.21
C ILE A 384 -2.87 -1.60 0.94
N GLY A 385 -3.29 -1.25 2.16
CA GLY A 385 -3.43 -2.23 3.24
C GLY A 385 -4.67 -3.11 3.03
N GLN A 386 -4.65 -4.35 3.53
CA GLN A 386 -5.75 -5.32 3.41
C GLN A 386 -7.11 -4.81 3.89
N ASP A 387 -7.15 -3.86 4.84
CA ASP A 387 -8.39 -3.31 5.38
C ASP A 387 -9.15 -2.46 4.35
N ASN A 388 -8.49 -2.06 3.24
CA ASN A 388 -9.09 -1.25 2.17
C ASN A 388 -9.61 -2.07 0.97
N ILE A 389 -9.56 -3.41 1.04
CA ILE A 389 -9.93 -4.27 -0.10
C ILE A 389 -11.40 -4.09 -0.52
N SER A 390 -12.34 -3.90 0.41
CA SER A 390 -13.75 -3.69 0.06
C SER A 390 -13.97 -2.39 -0.74
N PHE A 391 -13.31 -1.30 -0.34
CA PHE A 391 -13.46 -0.01 -1.03
C PHE A 391 -12.87 -0.05 -2.44
N TYR A 392 -11.62 -0.48 -2.57
CA TYR A 392 -10.91 -0.46 -3.85
C TYR A 392 -11.27 -1.65 -4.75
N GLY A 393 -11.55 -2.82 -4.17
CA GLY A 393 -11.83 -4.06 -4.91
C GLY A 393 -13.28 -4.26 -5.30
N ILE A 394 -14.19 -3.48 -4.69
CA ILE A 394 -15.63 -3.56 -4.96
C ILE A 394 -16.17 -2.19 -5.35
N ALA A 395 -16.22 -1.23 -4.41
CA ALA A 395 -16.90 0.05 -4.63
C ALA A 395 -16.28 0.83 -5.80
N GLN A 396 -14.96 0.96 -5.82
CA GLN A 396 -14.25 1.65 -6.90
C GLN A 396 -14.40 0.93 -8.24
N GLN A 397 -14.23 -0.39 -8.30
CA GLN A 397 -14.37 -1.14 -9.57
C GLN A 397 -15.79 -1.05 -10.12
N ALA A 398 -16.81 -1.05 -9.24
CA ALA A 398 -18.20 -0.84 -9.60
C ALA A 398 -18.44 0.55 -10.19
N MET A 399 -17.96 1.60 -9.53
CA MET A 399 -18.08 2.96 -10.04
C MET A 399 -17.32 3.14 -11.36
N TRP A 400 -16.16 2.50 -11.53
CA TRP A 400 -15.33 2.65 -12.72
C TRP A 400 -16.05 2.04 -13.92
N GLU A 401 -16.60 0.84 -13.76
CA GLU A 401 -17.42 0.21 -14.79
C GLU A 401 -18.61 1.09 -15.18
N THR A 402 -19.34 1.63 -14.20
CA THR A 402 -20.50 2.51 -14.44
C THR A 402 -20.12 3.77 -15.22
N LEU A 403 -18.93 4.33 -14.93
CA LEU A 403 -18.39 5.52 -15.58
C LEU A 403 -17.66 5.22 -16.91
N GLY A 404 -17.52 3.94 -17.30
CA GLY A 404 -16.75 3.54 -18.47
C GLY A 404 -15.24 3.73 -18.32
N LEU A 405 -14.74 3.74 -17.08
CA LEU A 405 -13.32 3.77 -16.75
C LEU A 405 -12.76 2.34 -16.66
N LYS A 406 -11.49 2.19 -16.99
CA LYS A 406 -10.81 0.89 -16.90
C LYS A 406 -10.58 0.48 -15.45
N LYS A 407 -10.93 -0.77 -15.12
CA LYS A 407 -10.64 -1.37 -13.80
C LYS A 407 -9.14 -1.34 -13.48
N THR A 408 -8.81 -1.25 -12.20
CA THR A 408 -7.43 -1.14 -11.72
C THR A 408 -6.94 -2.45 -11.09
N PHE A 409 -5.64 -2.72 -11.14
CA PHE A 409 -5.03 -3.87 -10.48
C PHE A 409 -4.66 -3.55 -9.02
N LEU A 410 -5.17 -4.33 -8.06
CA LEU A 410 -4.89 -4.12 -6.64
C LEU A 410 -3.71 -4.94 -6.15
N VAL A 411 -2.87 -4.31 -5.33
CA VAL A 411 -1.73 -4.94 -4.65
C VAL A 411 -1.88 -4.76 -3.13
N PRO A 412 -2.83 -5.47 -2.48
CA PRO A 412 -3.11 -5.28 -1.06
C PRO A 412 -2.09 -6.03 -0.20
N ASN A 413 -1.43 -5.37 0.75
CA ASN A 413 -0.52 -6.00 1.72
C ASN A 413 -1.21 -6.34 3.05
N ASN A 414 -0.80 -7.45 3.65
CA ASN A 414 -1.20 -7.82 5.01
C ASN A 414 -0.58 -6.87 6.06
N HIS A 415 -1.09 -6.93 7.28
CA HIS A 415 -0.63 -6.09 8.39
C HIS A 415 0.82 -6.36 8.79
N ILE A 416 1.52 -5.29 9.18
CA ILE A 416 2.76 -5.41 9.96
C ILE A 416 2.39 -5.29 11.44
N LEU A 417 2.70 -6.31 12.23
CA LEU A 417 2.53 -6.29 13.68
C LEU A 417 3.76 -5.64 14.32
N PHE A 418 3.61 -5.09 15.52
CA PHE A 418 4.73 -4.60 16.32
C PHE A 418 4.84 -5.44 17.57
N MET A 419 5.98 -6.09 17.79
CA MET A 419 6.19 -6.98 18.95
C MET A 419 5.08 -8.04 19.08
N ASN A 420 4.74 -8.68 17.94
CA ASN A 420 3.70 -9.68 17.73
C ASN A 420 2.27 -9.23 18.06
N LYS A 421 2.03 -7.91 18.15
CA LYS A 421 0.72 -7.35 18.47
C LYS A 421 0.30 -6.32 17.43
N LYS A 422 -1.01 -6.18 17.22
CA LYS A 422 -1.55 -5.14 16.34
C LYS A 422 -1.34 -3.77 17.00
N ALA A 423 -0.45 -2.96 16.45
CA ALA A 423 -0.27 -1.58 16.90
C ALA A 423 -1.31 -0.67 16.24
N SER A 424 -1.82 0.31 16.97
CA SER A 424 -2.74 1.31 16.43
C SER A 424 -2.63 2.63 17.19
N SER A 425 -2.88 3.75 16.50
CA SER A 425 -2.84 5.07 17.14
C SER A 425 -3.89 5.21 18.24
N SER A 426 -5.02 4.50 18.15
CA SER A 426 -6.11 4.53 19.13
C SER A 426 -5.97 3.49 20.25
N GLY A 427 -5.26 2.39 20.02
CA GLY A 427 -5.11 1.31 21.00
C GLY A 427 -4.01 1.55 22.04
N SER A 428 -3.85 0.58 22.93
CA SER A 428 -2.86 0.58 24.01
C SER A 428 -1.41 0.46 23.51
N ILE A 429 -1.20 -0.20 22.37
CA ILE A 429 0.13 -0.38 21.76
C ILE A 429 0.29 0.64 20.64
N LYS A 430 1.15 1.63 20.88
CA LYS A 430 1.45 2.69 19.90
C LYS A 430 2.45 2.17 18.86
N PRO A 431 2.21 2.43 17.56
CA PRO A 431 3.17 2.07 16.52
C PRO A 431 4.37 3.04 16.56
N PRO A 432 5.61 2.55 16.36
CA PRO A 432 6.76 3.42 16.13
C PRO A 432 6.53 4.38 14.96
N MET A 433 6.89 5.65 15.16
CA MET A 433 6.86 6.64 14.08
C MET A 433 7.95 6.31 13.07
N ALA A 434 7.65 6.51 11.78
CA ALA A 434 8.60 6.13 10.74
C ALA A 434 9.86 7.00 10.78
N LYS A 435 9.73 8.30 11.11
CA LYS A 435 10.87 9.21 11.24
C LYS A 435 11.83 8.77 12.37
N ASP A 436 11.29 8.30 13.50
CA ASP A 436 12.08 7.87 14.66
C ASP A 436 12.93 6.63 14.34
N LEU A 437 12.44 5.74 13.47
CA LEU A 437 13.22 4.59 13.01
C LEU A 437 14.50 4.99 12.26
N LEU A 438 14.50 6.16 11.62
CA LEU A 438 15.67 6.68 10.91
C LEU A 438 16.76 7.23 11.85
N GLU A 439 16.52 7.29 13.16
CA GLU A 439 17.56 7.56 14.17
C GLU A 439 18.46 6.34 14.42
N PHE A 440 18.04 5.15 13.97
CA PHE A 440 18.73 3.89 14.20
C PHE A 440 19.18 3.19 12.93
N TYR A 441 18.46 3.41 11.82
CA TYR A 441 18.63 2.70 10.57
C TYR A 441 18.69 3.67 9.39
N THR A 442 19.45 3.32 8.35
CA THR A 442 19.37 4.08 7.10
C THR A 442 18.09 3.76 6.33
N ALA A 443 17.67 4.64 5.42
CA ALA A 443 16.50 4.43 4.57
C ALA A 443 16.61 3.10 3.80
N GLU A 444 17.75 2.81 3.18
CA GLU A 444 17.97 1.58 2.40
C GLU A 444 17.95 0.31 3.27
N GLN A 445 18.43 0.37 4.53
CA GLN A 445 18.29 -0.74 5.48
C GLN A 445 16.81 -1.03 5.79
N MET A 446 16.02 0.02 6.06
CA MET A 446 14.59 -0.11 6.32
C MET A 446 13.82 -0.61 5.09
N ARG A 447 14.14 -0.09 3.90
CA ARG A 447 13.51 -0.50 2.63
C ARG A 447 13.75 -1.98 2.36
N MET A 448 15.01 -2.44 2.47
CA MET A 448 15.37 -3.85 2.33
C MET A 448 14.61 -4.73 3.33
N HIS A 449 14.56 -4.31 4.60
CA HIS A 449 13.85 -5.05 5.64
C HIS A 449 12.34 -5.13 5.38
N PHE A 450 11.68 -4.02 5.05
CA PHE A 450 10.23 -4.04 4.82
C PHE A 450 9.84 -4.88 3.62
N LEU A 451 10.65 -4.93 2.56
CA LEU A 451 10.41 -5.82 1.41
C LEU A 451 10.66 -7.29 1.76
N SER A 452 11.55 -7.58 2.72
CA SER A 452 11.80 -8.96 3.19
C SER A 452 10.59 -9.55 3.92
N LEU A 453 9.70 -8.70 4.43
CA LEU A 453 8.46 -9.12 5.05
C LEU A 453 7.53 -9.77 4.01
N GLY A 454 7.09 -10.99 4.29
CA GLY A 454 6.18 -11.76 3.43
C GLY A 454 4.72 -11.27 3.42
N LEU A 455 4.49 -9.95 3.33
CA LEU A 455 3.17 -9.31 3.45
C LEU A 455 2.21 -9.65 2.31
N ALA A 456 2.70 -10.25 1.22
CA ALA A 456 1.87 -10.85 0.18
C ALA A 456 1.12 -12.09 0.65
N ASN A 457 1.61 -12.76 1.70
CA ASN A 457 1.12 -14.06 2.13
C ASN A 457 0.40 -14.00 3.48
N LYS A 458 0.92 -13.21 4.43
CA LYS A 458 0.41 -13.15 5.80
C LYS A 458 0.87 -11.88 6.50
N SER A 459 0.22 -11.55 7.61
CA SER A 459 0.74 -10.56 8.55
C SER A 459 2.04 -11.03 9.18
N VAL A 460 3.01 -10.13 9.34
CA VAL A 460 4.35 -10.43 9.86
C VAL A 460 4.69 -9.44 10.96
N SER A 461 5.42 -9.89 11.99
CA SER A 461 5.87 -9.02 13.07
C SER A 461 7.14 -8.25 12.71
N PHE A 462 7.16 -6.99 13.12
CA PHE A 462 8.32 -6.10 13.12
C PHE A 462 8.79 -5.94 14.56
N ASP A 463 9.94 -6.57 14.86
CA ASP A 463 10.48 -6.71 16.22
C ASP A 463 11.90 -6.11 16.32
N PRO A 464 12.09 -4.81 16.04
CA PRO A 464 13.39 -4.14 16.10
C PRO A 464 13.95 -4.14 17.53
N GLN A 465 15.23 -4.49 17.68
CA GLN A 465 15.87 -4.65 19.00
C GLN A 465 16.05 -3.31 19.72
N VAL A 466 16.11 -2.20 18.98
CA VAL A 466 16.30 -0.85 19.54
C VAL A 466 15.16 -0.41 20.47
N TYR A 467 13.97 -0.99 20.34
CA TYR A 467 12.83 -0.73 21.22
C TYR A 467 12.71 -1.72 22.40
N LEU A 468 13.62 -2.69 22.51
CA LEU A 468 13.69 -3.59 23.65
C LEU A 468 14.67 -3.04 24.71
N PRO A 469 14.40 -3.27 26.02
CA PRO A 469 15.38 -3.09 27.09
C PRO A 469 16.68 -3.84 26.79
N GLU A 470 17.83 -3.31 27.20
CA GLU A 470 19.14 -3.87 26.86
C GLU A 470 19.28 -5.34 27.28
N GLU A 471 18.76 -5.68 28.46
CA GLU A 471 18.72 -7.03 29.03
C GLU A 471 17.82 -8.01 28.27
N GLU A 472 16.86 -7.51 27.47
CA GLU A 472 15.96 -8.33 26.64
C GLU A 472 16.46 -8.44 25.19
N ARG A 473 17.45 -7.62 24.80
CA ARG A 473 18.03 -7.69 23.46
C ARG A 473 18.78 -9.00 23.29
N ASN A 474 18.40 -9.77 22.28
CA ASN A 474 19.01 -11.06 22.01
C ASN A 474 19.17 -11.26 20.49
N GLY A 475 20.38 -11.62 20.09
CA GLY A 475 20.73 -11.87 18.69
C GLY A 475 20.91 -10.59 17.87
N ALA A 476 20.93 -10.75 16.55
CA ALA A 476 21.08 -9.63 15.63
C ALA A 476 19.74 -8.94 15.40
N ASP A 477 19.75 -7.60 15.40
CA ASP A 477 18.60 -6.80 15.02
C ASP A 477 18.09 -7.19 13.62
N PRO A 478 16.79 -7.44 13.43
CA PRO A 478 16.26 -7.96 12.17
C PRO A 478 16.46 -6.99 11.00
N VAL A 479 16.39 -5.68 11.23
CA VAL A 479 16.64 -4.67 10.19
C VAL A 479 18.11 -4.71 9.78
N LEU A 480 19.01 -4.78 10.75
CA LEU A 480 20.45 -4.83 10.48
C LEU A 480 20.85 -6.15 9.82
N LYS A 481 20.20 -7.25 10.17
CA LYS A 481 20.42 -8.57 9.55
C LYS A 481 20.12 -8.54 8.05
N ASP A 482 18.97 -7.99 7.67
CA ASP A 482 18.59 -7.86 6.26
C ASP A 482 19.45 -6.81 5.54
N GLY A 483 19.70 -5.67 6.21
CA GLY A 483 20.56 -4.61 5.70
C GLY A 483 22.04 -4.99 5.52
N ASN A 484 22.54 -6.01 6.24
CA ASN A 484 23.93 -6.47 6.17
C ASN A 484 24.31 -7.02 4.79
N LEU A 485 23.33 -7.46 3.98
CA LEU A 485 23.59 -7.80 2.58
C LEU A 485 24.17 -6.61 1.80
N LEU A 486 23.63 -5.42 2.03
CA LEU A 486 24.06 -4.17 1.39
C LEU A 486 25.31 -3.60 2.07
N THR A 487 25.21 -3.32 3.36
CA THR A 487 26.20 -2.52 4.10
C THR A 487 27.53 -3.24 4.32
N ASN A 488 27.54 -4.57 4.17
CA ASN A 488 28.74 -5.37 4.41
C ASN A 488 29.09 -6.24 3.21
N VAL A 489 28.21 -7.19 2.84
CA VAL A 489 28.55 -8.20 1.81
C VAL A 489 28.78 -7.53 0.46
N PHE A 490 27.83 -6.73 -0.02
CA PHE A 490 27.95 -6.12 -1.35
C PHE A 490 29.03 -5.02 -1.38
N ASN A 491 29.10 -4.15 -0.37
CA ASN A 491 30.20 -3.19 -0.21
C ASN A 491 31.58 -3.86 -0.24
N LYS A 492 31.74 -5.04 0.37
CA LYS A 492 33.00 -5.79 0.35
C LYS A 492 33.35 -6.24 -1.07
N ILE A 493 32.41 -6.82 -1.81
CA ILE A 493 32.62 -7.25 -3.19
C ILE A 493 33.10 -6.08 -4.04
N ILE A 494 32.36 -4.95 -4.00
CA ILE A 494 32.66 -3.78 -4.82
C ILE A 494 34.04 -3.23 -4.49
N ARG A 495 34.34 -2.98 -3.20
CA ARG A 495 35.65 -2.48 -2.78
C ARG A 495 36.79 -3.40 -3.19
N THR A 496 36.64 -4.72 -3.01
CA THR A 496 37.65 -5.69 -3.43
C THR A 496 37.89 -5.59 -4.94
N CYS A 497 36.84 -5.51 -5.76
CA CYS A 497 36.99 -5.40 -7.21
C CYS A 497 37.70 -4.10 -7.61
N PHE A 498 37.28 -2.95 -7.08
CA PHE A 498 37.92 -1.65 -7.39
C PHE A 498 39.37 -1.58 -6.92
N TYR A 499 39.69 -2.04 -5.71
CA TYR A 499 41.07 -2.03 -5.23
C TYR A 499 41.98 -2.96 -6.04
N THR A 500 41.50 -4.14 -6.42
CA THR A 500 42.26 -5.03 -7.30
C THR A 500 42.42 -4.43 -8.69
N LEU A 501 41.37 -3.81 -9.25
CA LEU A 501 41.42 -3.11 -10.54
C LEU A 501 42.48 -2.00 -10.54
N GLN A 502 42.47 -1.15 -9.51
CA GLN A 502 43.41 -0.05 -9.34
C GLN A 502 44.85 -0.49 -9.13
N LYS A 503 45.05 -1.61 -8.41
CA LYS A 503 46.39 -2.09 -8.04
C LYS A 503 47.04 -2.92 -9.14
N ASP A 504 46.27 -3.82 -9.75
CA ASP A 504 46.82 -4.88 -10.59
C ASP A 504 46.52 -4.67 -12.10
N PHE A 505 45.65 -3.71 -12.46
CA PHE A 505 45.18 -3.49 -13.85
C PHE A 505 45.08 -2.00 -14.24
N ASP A 506 45.83 -1.12 -13.59
CA ASP A 506 45.87 0.33 -13.89
C ASP A 506 44.48 1.01 -13.94
N GLY A 507 43.52 0.49 -13.16
CA GLY A 507 42.15 1.02 -13.14
C GLY A 507 41.30 0.66 -14.36
N LYS A 508 41.76 -0.24 -15.24
CA LYS A 508 41.06 -0.66 -16.47
C LYS A 508 40.52 -2.07 -16.36
N LEU A 509 39.29 -2.28 -16.84
CA LEU A 509 38.68 -3.61 -16.84
C LEU A 509 39.44 -4.52 -17.82
N PRO A 510 39.87 -5.73 -17.41
CA PRO A 510 40.54 -6.66 -18.31
C PRO A 510 39.65 -7.05 -19.50
N ASN A 511 40.25 -7.17 -20.69
CA ASN A 511 39.55 -7.60 -21.90
C ASN A 511 39.45 -9.12 -21.98
N VAL A 512 38.60 -9.70 -21.13
CA VAL A 512 38.28 -11.14 -21.12
C VAL A 512 36.76 -11.28 -21.17
N ALA A 513 36.24 -12.35 -21.77
CA ALA A 513 34.81 -12.63 -21.76
C ALA A 513 34.34 -13.06 -20.37
N VAL A 514 33.10 -12.71 -20.01
CA VAL A 514 32.47 -13.21 -18.78
C VAL A 514 32.28 -14.73 -18.89
N SER A 515 32.59 -15.45 -17.81
CA SER A 515 32.43 -16.91 -17.75
C SER A 515 30.96 -17.32 -17.99
N GLU A 516 30.76 -18.40 -18.76
CA GLU A 516 29.43 -18.86 -19.17
C GLU A 516 28.53 -19.22 -17.99
N ASP A 517 29.09 -19.83 -16.94
CA ASP A 517 28.36 -20.18 -15.71
C ASP A 517 27.87 -18.94 -14.95
N VAL A 518 28.67 -17.86 -14.97
CA VAL A 518 28.31 -16.57 -14.36
C VAL A 518 27.20 -15.88 -15.15
N ILE A 519 27.26 -15.94 -16.49
CA ILE A 519 26.16 -15.46 -17.35
C ILE A 519 24.87 -16.23 -17.07
N ALA A 520 24.95 -17.57 -16.98
CA ALA A 520 23.80 -18.42 -16.73
C ALA A 520 23.17 -18.15 -15.35
N GLU A 521 23.99 -18.01 -14.30
CA GLU A 521 23.54 -17.66 -12.95
C GLU A 521 22.84 -16.29 -12.93
N ALA A 522 23.46 -15.27 -13.53
CA ALA A 522 22.87 -13.93 -13.60
C ALA A 522 21.54 -13.93 -14.38
N LYS A 523 21.46 -14.67 -15.48
CA LYS A 523 20.25 -14.79 -16.29
C LYS A 523 19.11 -15.43 -15.49
N ASP A 524 19.37 -16.50 -14.74
CA ASP A 524 18.35 -17.12 -13.88
C ASP A 524 17.89 -16.18 -12.77
N ALA A 525 18.81 -15.43 -12.16
CA ALA A 525 18.50 -14.42 -11.16
C ALA A 525 17.62 -13.29 -11.74
N ILE A 526 17.98 -12.73 -12.90
CA ILE A 526 17.21 -11.67 -13.59
C ILE A 526 15.80 -12.16 -13.90
N LEU A 527 15.66 -13.34 -14.54
CA LEU A 527 14.35 -13.86 -14.94
C LEU A 527 13.48 -14.22 -13.73
N THR A 528 14.08 -14.74 -12.66
CA THR A 528 13.36 -15.05 -11.43
C THR A 528 12.98 -13.78 -10.68
N TYR A 529 13.81 -12.74 -10.67
CA TYR A 529 13.48 -11.43 -10.12
C TYR A 529 12.31 -10.80 -10.89
N GLU A 530 12.36 -10.78 -12.23
CA GLU A 530 11.32 -10.22 -13.10
C GLU A 530 9.97 -10.90 -12.86
N GLN A 531 9.95 -12.23 -12.74
CA GLN A 531 8.73 -12.98 -12.42
C GLN A 531 8.18 -12.63 -11.02
N ASN A 532 9.05 -12.52 -10.01
CA ASN A 532 8.60 -12.16 -8.67
C ASN A 532 8.10 -10.70 -8.58
N MET A 533 8.67 -9.79 -9.38
CA MET A 533 8.14 -8.43 -9.53
C MET A 533 6.76 -8.45 -10.17
N TYR A 534 6.59 -9.19 -11.27
CA TYR A 534 5.29 -9.38 -11.92
C TYR A 534 4.26 -9.90 -10.92
N ASP A 535 4.59 -10.91 -10.13
CA ASP A 535 3.73 -11.54 -9.11
C ASP A 535 3.60 -10.74 -7.80
N HIS A 536 4.24 -9.57 -7.70
CA HIS A 536 4.27 -8.70 -6.53
C HIS A 536 4.73 -9.44 -5.25
N GLN A 537 5.69 -10.35 -5.39
CA GLN A 537 6.28 -11.20 -4.34
C GLN A 537 7.59 -10.60 -3.83
N PHE A 538 7.53 -9.44 -3.17
CA PHE A 538 8.71 -8.66 -2.80
C PHE A 538 9.69 -9.37 -1.85
N HIS A 539 9.20 -10.19 -0.92
CA HIS A 539 10.10 -11.02 -0.08
C HIS A 539 10.91 -12.05 -0.89
N LYS A 540 10.45 -12.45 -2.08
CA LYS A 540 11.19 -13.38 -2.93
C LYS A 540 12.27 -12.68 -3.76
N ILE A 541 12.07 -11.41 -4.16
CA ILE A 541 13.13 -10.65 -4.83
C ILE A 541 14.33 -10.45 -3.91
N THR A 542 14.12 -10.29 -2.59
CA THR A 542 15.23 -10.18 -1.63
C THR A 542 15.99 -11.50 -1.50
N TYR A 543 15.32 -12.66 -1.61
CA TYR A 543 15.99 -13.97 -1.63
C TYR A 543 16.83 -14.19 -2.88
N VAL A 544 16.34 -13.73 -4.05
CA VAL A 544 17.10 -13.75 -5.30
C VAL A 544 18.39 -12.92 -5.16
N LEU A 545 18.25 -11.69 -4.63
CA LEU A 545 19.39 -10.79 -4.40
C LEU A 545 20.39 -11.36 -3.39
N ASP A 546 19.92 -11.91 -2.27
CA ASP A 546 20.78 -12.53 -1.26
C ASP A 546 21.59 -13.68 -1.86
N THR A 547 20.93 -14.55 -2.63
CA THR A 547 21.58 -15.69 -3.30
C THR A 547 22.64 -15.20 -4.30
N LEU A 548 22.27 -14.28 -5.20
CA LEU A 548 23.17 -13.73 -6.21
C LEU A 548 24.43 -13.11 -5.58
N ILE A 549 24.24 -12.19 -4.64
CA ILE A 549 25.33 -11.42 -4.03
C ILE A 549 26.24 -12.31 -3.19
N ARG A 550 25.69 -13.28 -2.44
CA ARG A 550 26.51 -14.20 -1.64
C ARG A 550 27.30 -15.18 -2.51
N ASN A 551 26.72 -15.67 -3.60
CA ASN A 551 27.43 -16.53 -4.55
C ASN A 551 28.56 -15.77 -5.23
N MET A 552 28.32 -14.52 -5.66
CA MET A 552 29.37 -13.63 -6.17
C MET A 552 30.51 -13.47 -5.15
N ASN A 553 30.20 -13.17 -3.89
CA ASN A 553 31.22 -13.03 -2.85
C ASN A 553 32.01 -14.33 -2.64
N LYS A 554 31.34 -15.49 -2.63
CA LYS A 554 31.98 -16.79 -2.48
C LYS A 554 32.95 -17.07 -3.64
N ARG A 555 32.53 -16.83 -4.89
CA ARG A 555 33.36 -17.00 -6.08
C ARG A 555 34.56 -16.06 -6.07
N LEU A 556 34.34 -14.78 -5.79
CA LEU A 556 35.40 -13.77 -5.70
C LEU A 556 36.46 -14.16 -4.66
N VAL A 557 36.06 -14.44 -3.42
CA VAL A 557 37.01 -14.75 -2.34
C VAL A 557 37.81 -16.03 -2.62
N ASN A 558 37.16 -17.09 -3.07
CA ASN A 558 37.83 -18.37 -3.32
C ASN A 558 38.82 -18.27 -4.47
N ASN A 559 38.40 -17.71 -5.60
CA ASN A 559 39.22 -17.68 -6.81
C ASN A 559 40.31 -16.62 -6.72
N MET A 560 40.06 -15.48 -6.06
CA MET A 560 41.12 -14.48 -5.81
C MET A 560 42.22 -15.05 -4.92
N ARG A 561 41.87 -15.82 -3.88
CA ARG A 561 42.86 -16.49 -3.01
C ARG A 561 43.73 -17.48 -3.79
N VAL A 562 43.14 -18.24 -4.71
CA VAL A 562 43.89 -19.17 -5.58
C VAL A 562 44.79 -18.38 -6.53
N ALA A 563 44.26 -17.35 -7.19
CA ALA A 563 45.03 -16.51 -8.10
C ALA A 563 46.24 -15.86 -7.41
N ASP A 564 46.07 -15.33 -6.20
CA ASP A 564 47.15 -14.72 -5.42
C ASP A 564 48.17 -15.76 -4.95
N ALA A 565 47.74 -16.96 -4.53
CA ALA A 565 48.64 -18.02 -4.09
C ALA A 565 49.50 -18.58 -5.23
N GLU A 566 48.96 -18.62 -6.44
CA GLU A 566 49.63 -19.15 -7.64
C GLU A 566 50.32 -18.07 -8.48
N GLY A 567 50.12 -16.78 -8.15
CA GLY A 567 50.58 -15.67 -9.00
C GLY A 567 49.91 -15.64 -10.38
N ASN A 568 48.68 -16.15 -10.48
CA ASN A 568 47.97 -16.35 -11.74
C ASN A 568 47.18 -15.08 -12.15
N THR A 569 47.82 -14.23 -12.95
CA THR A 569 47.21 -12.99 -13.45
C THR A 569 46.00 -13.22 -14.36
N GLU A 570 45.98 -14.30 -15.15
CA GLU A 570 44.86 -14.64 -16.03
C GLU A 570 43.60 -14.99 -15.22
N LEU A 571 43.75 -15.83 -14.19
CA LEU A 571 42.65 -16.16 -13.28
C LEU A 571 42.16 -14.90 -12.55
N LYS A 572 43.08 -14.02 -12.13
CA LYS A 572 42.71 -12.75 -11.50
C LYS A 572 41.89 -11.86 -12.44
N ALA A 573 42.28 -11.77 -13.71
CA ALA A 573 41.55 -11.01 -14.73
C ALA A 573 40.14 -11.59 -14.95
N GLN A 574 40.00 -12.92 -15.06
CA GLN A 574 38.70 -13.58 -15.21
C GLN A 574 37.79 -13.30 -14.00
N VAL A 575 38.32 -13.45 -12.77
CA VAL A 575 37.56 -13.20 -11.54
C VAL A 575 37.07 -11.76 -11.45
N LEU A 576 37.86 -10.78 -11.90
CA LEU A 576 37.44 -9.39 -11.94
C LEU A 576 36.30 -9.17 -12.94
N VAL A 577 36.44 -9.63 -14.17
CA VAL A 577 35.41 -9.48 -15.21
C VAL A 577 34.09 -10.10 -14.75
N ASP A 578 34.14 -11.34 -14.21
CA ASP A 578 32.97 -12.04 -13.69
C ASP A 578 32.31 -11.28 -12.52
N SER A 579 33.14 -10.70 -11.64
CA SER A 579 32.64 -9.95 -10.48
C SER A 579 32.03 -8.62 -10.88
N PHE A 580 32.62 -7.88 -11.84
CA PHE A 580 32.05 -6.63 -12.34
C PHE A 580 30.75 -6.85 -13.12
N TYR A 581 30.64 -7.94 -13.88
CA TYR A 581 29.36 -8.34 -14.47
C TYR A 581 28.31 -8.62 -13.40
N GLY A 582 28.67 -9.37 -12.35
CA GLY A 582 27.78 -9.59 -11.20
C GLY A 582 27.39 -8.29 -10.49
N ILE A 583 28.34 -7.37 -10.26
CA ILE A 583 28.08 -6.05 -9.65
C ILE A 583 27.08 -5.30 -10.51
N ARG A 584 27.30 -5.24 -11.83
CA ARG A 584 26.38 -4.59 -12.78
C ARG A 584 24.95 -5.14 -12.67
N VAL A 585 24.80 -6.47 -12.65
CA VAL A 585 23.48 -7.12 -12.55
C VAL A 585 22.84 -6.85 -11.18
N ALA A 586 23.60 -7.04 -10.09
CA ALA A 586 23.11 -6.78 -8.74
C ALA A 586 22.71 -5.32 -8.54
N THR A 587 23.47 -4.36 -9.08
CA THR A 587 23.15 -2.93 -9.06
C THR A 587 21.85 -2.64 -9.81
N ALA A 588 21.64 -3.24 -10.98
CA ALA A 588 20.37 -3.07 -11.71
C ALA A 588 19.16 -3.62 -10.93
N LEU A 589 19.29 -4.80 -10.32
CA LEU A 589 18.22 -5.42 -9.53
C LEU A 589 18.00 -4.76 -8.15
N LEU A 590 19.03 -4.11 -7.59
CA LEU A 590 18.94 -3.38 -6.34
C LEU A 590 18.44 -1.94 -6.49
N HIS A 591 18.56 -1.33 -7.66
CA HIS A 591 18.19 0.07 -7.88
C HIS A 591 16.76 0.42 -7.40
N PRO A 592 15.73 -0.44 -7.61
CA PRO A 592 14.40 -0.18 -7.06
C PRO A 592 14.32 -0.19 -5.51
N ILE A 593 15.24 -0.89 -4.85
CA ILE A 593 15.26 -1.10 -3.39
C ILE A 593 16.17 -0.10 -2.67
N ALA A 594 17.36 0.12 -3.22
CA ALA A 594 18.45 0.89 -2.62
C ALA A 594 19.03 1.86 -3.67
N PRO A 595 18.27 2.92 -4.01
CA PRO A 595 18.58 3.76 -5.17
C PRO A 595 19.85 4.58 -4.97
N SER A 596 20.04 5.18 -3.79
CA SER A 596 21.19 6.05 -3.50
C SER A 596 22.52 5.32 -3.59
N GLY A 597 22.61 4.12 -3.00
CA GLY A 597 23.80 3.29 -3.11
C GLY A 597 24.04 2.79 -4.53
N CYS A 598 22.98 2.45 -5.27
CA CYS A 598 23.09 2.01 -6.67
C CYS A 598 23.55 3.12 -7.61
N GLU A 599 23.06 4.35 -7.45
CA GLU A 599 23.51 5.52 -8.23
C GLU A 599 24.99 5.81 -7.95
N LYS A 600 25.43 5.71 -6.69
CA LYS A 600 26.84 5.83 -6.36
C LYS A 600 27.69 4.75 -7.03
N ILE A 601 27.21 3.50 -7.12
CA ILE A 601 27.93 2.46 -7.87
C ILE A 601 28.04 2.84 -9.35
N ARG A 602 26.93 3.26 -9.98
CA ARG A 602 26.93 3.71 -11.38
C ARG A 602 27.94 4.82 -11.64
N GLU A 603 27.99 5.83 -10.77
CA GLU A 603 28.97 6.93 -10.85
C GLU A 603 30.42 6.42 -10.78
N TYR A 604 30.70 5.45 -9.91
CA TYR A 604 32.05 4.88 -9.80
C TYR A 604 32.42 3.97 -10.97
N LEU A 605 31.44 3.25 -11.52
CA LEU A 605 31.60 2.49 -12.76
C LEU A 605 31.73 3.42 -13.98
N ASN A 606 31.40 4.70 -13.86
CA ASN A 606 31.43 5.72 -14.91
C ASN A 606 30.58 5.36 -16.14
N VAL A 607 29.41 4.76 -15.92
CA VAL A 607 28.45 4.41 -16.99
C VAL A 607 27.16 5.23 -16.89
N ASP A 608 26.42 5.33 -18.00
CA ASP A 608 25.14 6.04 -18.01
C ASP A 608 23.98 5.19 -17.45
N LYS A 609 22.75 5.72 -17.54
CA LYS A 609 21.54 5.06 -17.02
C LYS A 609 21.12 3.79 -17.76
N ARG A 610 21.78 3.41 -18.88
CA ARG A 610 21.55 2.11 -19.55
C ARG A 610 21.82 0.92 -18.61
N ILE A 611 22.60 1.10 -17.54
CA ILE A 611 22.78 0.08 -16.52
C ILE A 611 21.46 -0.41 -15.89
N TYR A 612 20.46 0.47 -15.77
CA TYR A 612 19.15 0.16 -15.21
C TYR A 612 18.11 -0.20 -16.27
N ASN A 613 18.30 0.26 -17.52
CA ASN A 613 17.35 -0.01 -18.60
C ASN A 613 17.28 -1.52 -18.92
N TRP A 614 16.07 -2.06 -18.87
CA TRP A 614 15.84 -3.49 -19.07
C TRP A 614 16.05 -4.01 -20.49
N GLU A 615 16.13 -3.13 -21.50
CA GLU A 615 16.57 -3.48 -22.85
C GLU A 615 18.01 -4.01 -22.84
N TYR A 616 18.84 -3.51 -21.92
CA TYR A 616 20.23 -3.91 -21.73
C TYR A 616 20.39 -4.87 -20.54
N ILE A 617 19.32 -5.43 -19.96
CA ILE A 617 19.40 -6.22 -18.71
C ILE A 617 20.31 -7.46 -18.82
N PHE A 618 20.55 -7.97 -20.02
CA PHE A 618 21.45 -9.11 -20.26
C PHE A 618 22.82 -8.71 -20.83
N SER A 619 23.05 -7.42 -21.05
CA SER A 619 24.32 -6.89 -21.53
C SER A 619 25.40 -6.96 -20.45
N THR A 620 26.65 -7.11 -20.90
CA THR A 620 27.83 -7.03 -20.03
C THR A 620 28.09 -5.58 -19.60
N LEU A 621 28.99 -5.37 -18.64
CA LEU A 621 29.40 -4.00 -18.29
C LEU A 621 30.10 -3.31 -19.46
N THR A 622 30.91 -4.05 -20.23
CA THR A 622 31.63 -3.57 -21.42
C THR A 622 30.68 -3.03 -22.48
N ASP A 623 29.54 -3.67 -22.69
CA ASP A 623 28.51 -3.23 -23.66
C ASP A 623 27.86 -1.88 -23.28
N LEU A 624 28.02 -1.46 -22.02
CA LEU A 624 27.49 -0.19 -21.49
C LEU A 624 28.53 0.94 -21.51
N MET A 625 29.76 0.66 -21.93
CA MET A 625 30.83 1.64 -22.08
C MET A 625 30.82 2.20 -23.50
N ASP A 626 30.90 3.52 -23.67
CA ASP A 626 30.92 4.15 -25.00
C ASP A 626 32.21 3.84 -25.77
N ASP A 627 33.34 3.81 -25.05
CA ASP A 627 34.64 3.36 -25.57
C ASP A 627 35.31 2.44 -24.53
N PRO A 628 35.08 1.12 -24.60
CA PRO A 628 35.67 0.16 -23.68
C PRO A 628 37.20 0.22 -23.57
N SER A 629 37.90 0.65 -24.63
CA SER A 629 39.38 0.68 -24.64
C SER A 629 39.94 1.86 -23.85
N ASN A 630 39.18 2.95 -23.79
CA ASN A 630 39.53 4.18 -23.07
C ASN A 630 38.64 4.44 -21.85
N HIS A 631 37.80 3.47 -21.46
CA HIS A 631 36.93 3.61 -20.30
C HIS A 631 37.73 3.71 -19.01
N GLU A 632 37.50 4.78 -18.26
CA GLU A 632 38.12 5.01 -16.97
C GLU A 632 37.09 4.89 -15.85
N PHE A 633 37.35 3.97 -14.92
CA PHE A 633 36.59 3.88 -13.67
C PHE A 633 36.98 5.05 -12.77
N LYS A 634 36.03 5.55 -11.98
CA LYS A 634 36.37 6.53 -10.93
C LYS A 634 37.27 5.87 -9.89
N PHE A 635 38.34 6.55 -9.52
CA PHE A 635 39.24 6.08 -8.46
C PHE A 635 38.48 5.93 -7.13
N LEU A 636 38.55 4.74 -6.53
CA LEU A 636 37.95 4.43 -5.23
C LEU A 636 38.93 4.73 -4.10
N GLU A 637 38.59 5.74 -3.31
CA GLU A 637 39.34 6.11 -2.12
C GLU A 637 39.21 5.04 -1.02
N PRO A 638 40.21 4.92 -0.12
CA PRO A 638 40.16 3.96 0.97
C PRO A 638 38.90 4.15 1.84
N ARG A 639 38.25 3.03 2.15
CA ARG A 639 37.08 2.94 3.06
C ARG A 639 35.81 3.64 2.56
N VAL A 640 35.68 3.88 1.27
CA VAL A 640 34.41 4.34 0.68
C VAL A 640 33.38 3.21 0.70
N ASP A 641 32.25 3.43 1.39
CA ASP A 641 31.09 2.56 1.36
C ASP A 641 30.02 3.11 0.40
N PHE A 642 29.39 2.22 -0.37
CA PHE A 642 28.29 2.55 -1.29
C PHE A 642 26.96 2.57 -0.55
N PHE A 643 26.76 1.58 0.33
CA PHE A 643 25.63 1.49 1.25
C PHE A 643 26.14 1.77 2.67
N LYS A 644 25.82 2.92 3.25
CA LYS A 644 26.39 3.33 4.53
C LYS A 644 25.72 2.61 5.71
N LEU A 645 26.49 2.42 6.78
CA LEU A 645 25.94 2.16 8.11
C LEU A 645 25.38 3.47 8.69
N HIS A 646 24.36 3.37 9.53
CA HIS A 646 23.86 4.52 10.27
C HIS A 646 24.92 4.98 11.31
N GLU A 647 24.95 6.27 11.65
CA GLU A 647 25.97 6.85 12.55
C GLU A 647 25.99 6.16 13.93
N CYS A 648 24.82 5.86 14.50
CA CYS A 648 24.72 5.15 15.78
C CYS A 648 25.33 3.74 15.73
N GLN A 649 25.36 3.09 14.56
CA GLN A 649 25.94 1.76 14.37
C GLN A 649 27.47 1.82 14.28
N LEU A 650 28.03 2.97 13.89
CA LEU A 650 29.47 3.22 13.89
C LEU A 650 29.97 3.46 15.31
N ALA A 651 29.27 4.33 16.06
CA ALA A 651 29.60 4.61 17.46
C ALA A 651 29.61 3.34 18.34
N ALA A 652 28.66 2.42 18.11
CA ALA A 652 28.59 1.15 18.84
C ALA A 652 29.71 0.15 18.51
N LYS A 653 30.46 0.34 17.41
CA LYS A 653 31.63 -0.49 17.07
C LYS A 653 32.95 0.04 17.63
N GLU A 654 32.97 1.30 18.06
CA GLU A 654 34.13 1.95 18.67
C GLU A 654 34.18 1.79 20.20
N GLN A 655 33.05 1.36 20.79
CA GLN A 655 32.92 0.88 22.17
C GLN A 655 33.15 -0.62 22.22
#